data_AF-I5D6Y2-F1
#
_entry.id   AF-I5D6Y2-F1
#
_cell.length_a   1.000
_cell.length_b   1.000
_cell.length_c   1.000
_cell.angle_alpha   90.00
_cell.angle_beta   90.00
_cell.angle_gamma   90.00
#
_symmetry.space_group_name_H-M   'P 1'
#
loop_
_entity.id
_entity.type
_entity.pdbx_description
1 polymer ?
#
loop_
_entity_poly.entity_id
_entity_poly.type
_entity_poly.pdbx_seq_one_letter_code
_entity_poly.pdbx_strand_id
1 'polypeptide(L)'
;MKSKKLKAIFISQAAAFTALLPVLSAKCNDPKNNSDVIIHNHNDSSKPSELFEKYNQVNLLANIKDYFDKNDHSELIKFEGGGKPETVEYSLMMQNNYMSKYIKLDTNAFKTIVKDKLKYSDELLNRLKFSYDYNNVTRDPGNNYDVLFKVKVGLPLASNDKAKYPSGLYSQQIIDFKLKNVKVKDIEKPIADALRPYYDKIQTLTSQDFEVKLQNIDEELMQAIKKHGIHELSSKQYEKLLTATSSKFADIFKENDKEIEVKVGNKSEKYTLKFSKFIEDIDLNSADLGSASAKIRIGVSLFDTKKKTTVWEAGKAVLGKFSIPKEQKLLSDLQLSELVNVHTIRNIEHNSDLSALTKDNLFVNVKSSKIEKVEVDKIVTNENDFRNATVILNVKVANESSPIKVEKHIGVGRYSLLFEEPFTKQNINAPAFATEGITTKNLPSIDKTFFGHYNSQLFSGGYASARAFYSDNVVVPKFLHIGEDYLAPDFQPIVAPYDGQIVAAYELTTKVVATGVGTVVVIKIPVGNLDWSPKEKELYLNGNDKHIYMSFLHLDAGKTLNNSALGWQAETVSLGSDRTIKVAPTVSAKTPTEVKKGQIIGFLGTPDTNGGWMAHAHVNLYTNRDAWLSPNHFSKPSKQANIDKRVSEYKTEKDRKTTYRQVGNIGVEGILNPKQVNEVNPATGEIIKGKKLNELPTYVDTISMLSREQTKGYADPNLVYKLRDSRTFAFGIEDLFELNK
;
A
#
# COMPACT_ATOMS: atom_id res chain seq x y z
N MET A 1 6.82 29.38 -72.67
CA MET A 1 6.02 28.31 -72.03
C MET A 1 6.94 27.27 -71.41
N LYS A 2 6.82 27.10 -70.09
CA LYS A 2 7.29 26.06 -69.15
C LYS A 2 8.49 25.14 -69.54
N SER A 3 9.65 25.52 -68.98
CA SER A 3 10.73 24.74 -68.31
C SER A 3 10.84 23.22 -68.58
N LYS A 4 11.85 22.69 -69.32
CA LYS A 4 13.32 22.49 -69.06
C LYS A 4 13.63 21.56 -67.88
N LYS A 5 14.17 20.34 -68.11
CA LYS A 5 15.61 19.92 -68.28
C LYS A 5 16.41 20.13 -66.97
N LEU A 6 17.26 19.25 -66.43
CA LEU A 6 17.98 18.07 -66.95
C LEU A 6 18.65 17.30 -65.76
N LYS A 7 18.81 15.99 -65.92
CA LYS A 7 19.94 15.06 -65.57
C LYS A 7 20.65 15.08 -64.19
N ALA A 8 20.81 13.84 -63.72
CA ALA A 8 21.54 13.35 -62.56
C ALA A 8 23.07 13.38 -62.67
N ILE A 9 23.76 13.46 -61.53
CA ILE A 9 25.11 12.92 -61.25
C ILE A 9 25.21 12.58 -59.74
N PHE A 10 25.82 11.44 -59.41
CA PHE A 10 26.24 10.99 -58.07
C PHE A 10 27.40 11.85 -57.51
N ILE A 11 27.46 12.06 -56.19
CA ILE A 11 28.64 11.86 -55.31
C ILE A 11 28.27 12.28 -53.88
N SER A 12 28.75 11.47 -52.93
CA SER A 12 28.76 11.64 -51.47
C SER A 12 29.09 13.05 -50.96
N GLN A 13 28.46 13.47 -49.85
CA GLN A 13 29.16 13.95 -48.65
C GLN A 13 28.18 14.39 -47.54
N ALA A 14 28.58 14.03 -46.31
CA ALA A 14 28.40 14.75 -45.05
C ALA A 14 26.98 15.11 -44.57
N ALA A 15 26.57 14.42 -43.50
CA ALA A 15 25.58 14.87 -42.55
C ALA A 15 25.91 16.29 -42.04
N ALA A 16 25.04 17.25 -42.35
CA ALA A 16 25.02 18.54 -41.69
C ALA A 16 24.30 18.41 -40.35
N PHE A 17 25.05 18.07 -39.30
CA PHE A 17 24.73 18.48 -37.94
C PHE A 17 24.84 20.01 -37.90
N THR A 18 23.71 20.72 -37.97
CA THR A 18 23.68 22.12 -37.53
C THR A 18 23.72 22.13 -36.01
N ALA A 19 24.93 22.22 -35.48
CA ALA A 19 25.20 22.59 -34.10
C ALA A 19 24.61 23.98 -33.83
N LEU A 20 23.51 24.03 -33.07
CA LEU A 20 23.13 25.23 -32.33
C LEU A 20 24.08 25.33 -31.14
N LEU A 21 25.14 26.10 -31.33
CA LEU A 21 26.07 26.51 -30.28
C LEU A 21 25.28 27.16 -29.13
N PRO A 22 25.45 26.72 -27.88
CA PRO A 22 25.00 27.49 -26.74
C PRO A 22 25.87 28.74 -26.65
N VAL A 23 25.24 29.91 -26.64
CA VAL A 23 25.90 31.17 -26.35
C VAL A 23 26.43 31.10 -24.92
N LEU A 24 27.74 30.87 -24.80
CA LEU A 24 28.52 31.11 -23.60
C LEU A 24 28.51 32.62 -23.33
N SER A 25 27.56 33.07 -22.53
CA SER A 25 27.72 34.34 -21.83
C SER A 25 28.59 34.10 -20.61
N ALA A 26 29.85 34.53 -20.69
CA ALA A 26 30.70 34.70 -19.53
C ALA A 26 30.06 35.75 -18.60
N LYS A 27 29.53 35.29 -17.46
CA LYS A 27 29.35 36.15 -16.28
C LYS A 27 30.36 35.71 -15.24
N CYS A 28 31.10 36.71 -14.78
CA CYS A 28 32.15 36.64 -13.79
C CYS A 28 31.78 35.76 -12.59
N ASN A 29 32.77 34.98 -12.15
CA ASN A 29 32.79 34.27 -10.88
C ASN A 29 32.34 35.19 -9.74
N ASP A 30 31.24 34.81 -9.10
CA ASP A 30 30.94 35.21 -7.73
C ASP A 30 30.95 33.93 -6.89
N PRO A 31 31.94 33.71 -6.01
CA PRO A 31 32.05 32.49 -5.21
C PRO A 31 31.14 32.59 -3.98
N LYS A 32 29.82 32.69 -4.18
CA LYS A 32 28.78 32.53 -3.14
C LYS A 32 27.43 32.09 -3.75
N ASN A 33 27.39 30.92 -4.40
CA ASN A 33 26.13 30.20 -4.58
C ASN A 33 25.98 29.21 -3.42
N ASN A 34 25.61 29.73 -2.26
CA ASN A 34 25.12 28.92 -1.13
C ASN A 34 23.70 28.49 -1.49
N SER A 35 23.57 27.34 -2.12
CA SER A 35 22.27 26.72 -2.33
C SER A 35 21.89 26.00 -1.02
N ASP A 36 21.29 26.76 -0.11
CA ASP A 36 21.06 26.33 1.26
C ASP A 36 19.93 25.28 1.36
N VAL A 37 20.16 24.24 2.17
CA VAL A 37 19.14 23.26 2.59
C VAL A 37 18.04 24.00 3.34
N ILE A 38 16.78 23.63 3.09
CA ILE A 38 15.65 24.23 3.82
C ILE A 38 15.49 23.50 5.14
N ILE A 39 15.77 24.19 6.24
CA ILE A 39 15.65 23.66 7.59
C ILE A 39 14.48 24.34 8.29
N HIS A 40 13.48 23.56 8.65
CA HIS A 40 12.36 24.01 9.47
C HIS A 40 12.53 23.54 10.91
N ASN A 41 12.53 24.48 11.84
CA ASN A 41 12.43 24.20 13.27
C ASN A 41 11.04 24.64 13.75
N HIS A 42 10.24 23.68 14.23
CA HIS A 42 8.86 23.93 14.67
C HIS A 42 8.72 24.99 15.78
N ASN A 43 9.83 25.38 16.44
CA ASN A 43 9.83 26.33 17.56
C ASN A 43 10.24 27.76 17.19
N ASP A 44 10.71 28.02 15.97
CA ASP A 44 10.93 29.40 15.53
C ASP A 44 9.55 30.03 15.30
N SER A 45 9.21 31.09 16.02
CA SER A 45 7.87 31.72 15.96
C SER A 45 7.77 32.81 14.89
N SER A 46 8.89 33.13 14.22
CA SER A 46 9.00 34.37 13.46
C SER A 46 8.63 34.25 11.97
N LYS A 47 8.67 33.06 11.36
CA LYS A 47 8.24 32.84 9.94
C LYS A 47 8.10 31.37 9.43
N PRO A 48 7.26 30.51 10.01
CA PRO A 48 7.53 29.05 9.93
C PRO A 48 6.52 28.20 9.14
N SER A 49 5.22 28.51 9.06
CA SER A 49 4.24 27.61 8.42
C SER A 49 4.25 27.67 6.90
N GLU A 50 4.38 28.85 6.29
CA GLU A 50 4.28 29.00 4.82
C GLU A 50 5.44 28.32 4.07
N LEU A 51 6.69 28.46 4.54
CA LEU A 51 7.84 27.77 3.92
C LEU A 51 7.76 26.25 4.12
N PHE A 52 7.33 25.82 5.31
CA PHE A 52 7.08 24.41 5.60
C PHE A 52 6.03 23.84 4.63
N GLU A 53 4.87 24.47 4.52
CA GLU A 53 3.80 24.03 3.63
C GLU A 53 4.23 24.06 2.17
N LYS A 54 4.91 25.12 1.73
CA LYS A 54 5.35 25.30 0.35
C LYS A 54 6.31 24.21 -0.12
N TYR A 55 7.30 23.85 0.69
CA TYR A 55 8.36 22.91 0.31
C TYR A 55 8.17 21.47 0.83
N ASN A 56 7.22 21.24 1.72
CA ASN A 56 6.90 19.91 2.26
C ASN A 56 5.57 19.35 1.73
N GLN A 57 4.99 19.91 0.66
CA GLN A 57 3.68 19.48 0.10
C GLN A 57 3.57 17.95 -0.08
N VAL A 58 4.68 17.30 -0.39
CA VAL A 58 4.85 15.85 -0.52
C VAL A 58 4.37 15.08 0.73
N ASN A 59 4.57 15.63 1.93
CA ASN A 59 4.35 14.92 3.21
C ASN A 59 3.22 15.51 4.07
N LEU A 60 2.60 16.64 3.66
CA LEU A 60 1.63 17.33 4.52
C LEU A 60 0.42 16.47 4.87
N LEU A 61 -0.12 15.72 3.90
CA LEU A 61 -1.22 14.80 4.15
C LEU A 61 -0.80 13.60 5.02
N ALA A 62 0.44 13.13 4.91
CA ALA A 62 0.95 12.05 5.75
C ALA A 62 1.02 12.51 7.23
N ASN A 63 1.42 13.75 7.49
CA ASN A 63 1.38 14.34 8.82
C ASN A 63 -0.05 14.45 9.37
N ILE A 64 -1.01 14.83 8.52
CA ILE A 64 -2.44 14.85 8.89
C ILE A 64 -2.90 13.43 9.26
N LYS A 65 -2.61 12.44 8.41
CA LYS A 65 -2.96 11.04 8.66
C LYS A 65 -2.35 10.54 9.97
N ASP A 66 -1.06 10.76 10.20
CA ASP A 66 -0.36 10.32 11.43
C ASP A 66 -1.02 10.90 12.69
N TYR A 67 -1.42 12.18 12.65
CA TYR A 67 -2.17 12.79 13.76
C TYR A 67 -3.51 12.08 14.01
N PHE A 68 -4.31 11.83 12.98
CA PHE A 68 -5.62 11.17 13.11
C PHE A 68 -5.53 9.66 13.42
N ASP A 69 -4.45 8.98 13.05
CA ASP A 69 -4.21 7.59 13.44
C ASP A 69 -3.91 7.46 14.94
N LYS A 70 -3.28 8.49 15.53
CA LYS A 70 -2.88 8.54 16.95
C LYS A 70 -3.94 9.16 17.86
N ASN A 71 -4.82 10.00 17.31
CA ASN A 71 -5.85 10.73 18.06
C ASN A 71 -7.23 10.36 17.53
N ASP A 72 -8.04 9.76 18.39
CA ASP A 72 -9.39 9.37 18.03
C ASP A 72 -10.31 10.58 17.90
N HIS A 73 -10.82 10.75 16.68
CA HIS A 73 -11.76 11.79 16.28
C HIS A 73 -13.03 11.21 15.65
N SER A 74 -13.51 10.08 16.20
CA SER A 74 -14.74 9.40 15.78
C SER A 74 -15.97 10.33 15.72
N GLU A 75 -16.00 11.39 16.53
CA GLU A 75 -17.05 12.40 16.54
C GLU A 75 -17.18 13.17 15.23
N LEU A 76 -16.17 13.18 14.37
CA LEU A 76 -16.21 13.86 13.07
C LEU A 76 -17.12 13.14 12.06
N ILE A 77 -17.43 11.87 12.27
CA ILE A 77 -18.37 11.15 11.43
C ILE A 77 -19.79 11.32 11.97
N LYS A 78 -20.64 12.00 11.19
CA LYS A 78 -22.01 12.34 11.56
C LYS A 78 -23.00 11.42 10.84
N PHE A 79 -24.00 10.97 11.59
CA PHE A 79 -25.15 10.24 11.07
C PHE A 79 -26.33 11.19 10.89
N GLU A 80 -26.99 11.15 9.74
CA GLU A 80 -28.18 11.94 9.44
C GLU A 80 -29.46 11.11 9.65
N GLY A 81 -30.58 11.78 9.95
CA GLY A 81 -31.87 11.11 10.10
C GLY A 81 -32.04 10.28 11.37
N GLY A 82 -31.24 10.53 12.41
CA GLY A 82 -31.36 9.90 13.73
C GLY A 82 -30.64 8.55 13.88
N GLY A 83 -29.88 8.13 12.86
CA GLY A 83 -28.97 6.99 12.96
C GLY A 83 -27.82 7.24 13.93
N LYS A 84 -27.24 6.16 14.44
CA LYS A 84 -25.97 6.15 15.20
C LYS A 84 -25.31 4.79 15.08
N PRO A 85 -24.00 4.67 15.33
CA PRO A 85 -23.30 3.38 15.26
C PRO A 85 -24.02 2.26 16.02
N GLU A 86 -24.53 2.54 17.22
CA GLU A 86 -25.15 1.55 18.10
C GLU A 86 -26.53 1.05 17.64
N THR A 87 -27.18 1.74 16.69
CA THR A 87 -28.52 1.38 16.20
C THR A 87 -28.53 0.73 14.83
N VAL A 88 -27.44 0.83 14.08
CA VAL A 88 -27.36 0.43 12.68
C VAL A 88 -26.34 -0.69 12.53
N GLU A 89 -26.74 -1.80 11.91
CA GLU A 89 -25.82 -2.91 11.67
C GLU A 89 -24.86 -2.59 10.52
N TYR A 90 -23.60 -3.01 10.65
CA TYR A 90 -22.61 -2.86 9.57
C TYR A 90 -23.11 -3.44 8.22
N SER A 91 -23.78 -4.60 8.23
CA SER A 91 -24.34 -5.20 7.01
C SER A 91 -25.43 -4.35 6.35
N LEU A 92 -26.16 -3.54 7.13
CA LEU A 92 -27.16 -2.60 6.62
C LEU A 92 -26.50 -1.32 6.12
N MET A 93 -25.44 -0.84 6.77
CA MET A 93 -24.62 0.27 6.26
C MET A 93 -24.05 -0.04 4.87
N MET A 94 -23.64 -1.29 4.63
CA MET A 94 -23.10 -1.74 3.36
C MET A 94 -24.14 -1.93 2.24
N GLN A 95 -25.43 -1.64 2.49
CA GLN A 95 -26.51 -1.85 1.52
C GLN A 95 -27.34 -0.57 1.29
N ASN A 96 -28.15 -0.57 0.23
CA ASN A 96 -29.14 0.47 -0.07
C ASN A 96 -28.60 1.92 -0.06
N ASN A 97 -27.32 2.11 -0.40
CA ASN A 97 -26.64 3.42 -0.35
C ASN A 97 -26.68 4.09 1.03
N TYR A 98 -26.84 3.32 2.12
CA TYR A 98 -27.01 3.86 3.46
C TYR A 98 -25.86 4.82 3.85
N MET A 99 -24.61 4.41 3.68
CA MET A 99 -23.44 5.24 4.01
C MET A 99 -23.38 6.53 3.18
N SER A 100 -23.61 6.44 1.86
CA SER A 100 -23.54 7.63 1.01
C SER A 100 -24.68 8.61 1.25
N LYS A 101 -25.83 8.14 1.73
CA LYS A 101 -26.98 8.97 2.06
C LYS A 101 -26.93 9.56 3.47
N TYR A 102 -26.48 8.78 4.46
CA TYR A 102 -26.72 9.10 5.87
C TYR A 102 -25.47 9.23 6.72
N ILE A 103 -24.26 9.01 6.17
CA ILE A 103 -23.01 9.16 6.92
C ILE A 103 -22.10 10.17 6.22
N LYS A 104 -21.67 11.21 6.94
CA LYS A 104 -20.84 12.29 6.40
C LYS A 104 -19.71 12.68 7.35
N LEU A 105 -18.60 13.13 6.78
CA LEU A 105 -17.54 13.79 7.53
C LEU A 105 -17.90 15.27 7.78
N ASP A 106 -17.74 15.72 9.02
CA ASP A 106 -17.70 17.15 9.36
C ASP A 106 -16.35 17.76 8.89
N THR A 107 -16.32 18.16 7.62
CA THR A 107 -15.11 18.68 6.99
C THR A 107 -14.63 20.00 7.61
N ASN A 108 -15.53 20.81 8.17
CA ASN A 108 -15.16 22.07 8.82
C ASN A 108 -14.47 21.79 10.15
N ALA A 109 -15.05 20.93 10.99
CA ALA A 109 -14.42 20.53 12.25
C ALA A 109 -13.07 19.83 12.01
N PHE A 110 -12.98 18.98 10.96
CA PHE A 110 -11.71 18.39 10.53
C PHE A 110 -10.66 19.47 10.22
N LYS A 111 -11.00 20.46 9.38
CA LYS A 111 -10.08 21.54 9.00
C LYS A 111 -9.66 22.38 10.22
N THR A 112 -10.59 22.66 11.14
CA THR A 112 -10.28 23.35 12.40
C THR A 112 -9.28 22.57 13.25
N ILE A 113 -9.44 21.26 13.39
CA ILE A 113 -8.48 20.42 14.12
C ILE A 113 -7.10 20.47 13.46
N VAL A 114 -7.02 20.34 12.14
CA VAL A 114 -5.74 20.43 11.41
C VAL A 114 -5.09 21.80 11.62
N LYS A 115 -5.85 22.89 11.51
CA LYS A 115 -5.37 24.25 11.78
C LYS A 115 -4.82 24.38 13.21
N ASP A 116 -5.56 23.91 14.19
CA ASP A 116 -5.22 24.11 15.60
C ASP A 116 -4.05 23.23 16.06
N LYS A 117 -3.98 22.00 15.55
CA LYS A 117 -3.02 20.98 16.00
C LYS A 117 -1.76 20.91 15.16
N LEU A 118 -1.87 21.12 13.85
CA LEU A 118 -0.75 21.07 12.91
C LEU A 118 -0.32 22.45 12.41
N LYS A 119 -1.07 23.51 12.75
CA LYS A 119 -0.75 24.92 12.42
C LYS A 119 -0.68 25.19 10.92
N TYR A 120 -1.49 24.49 10.14
CA TYR A 120 -1.58 24.71 8.69
C TYR A 120 -2.47 25.90 8.33
N SER A 121 -2.11 26.58 7.25
CA SER A 121 -2.78 27.79 6.74
C SER A 121 -4.17 27.52 6.17
N ASP A 122 -5.03 28.55 6.19
CA ASP A 122 -6.35 28.47 5.56
C ASP A 122 -6.25 28.25 4.04
N GLU A 123 -5.22 28.80 3.39
CA GLU A 123 -4.98 28.59 1.95
C GLU A 123 -4.80 27.10 1.63
N LEU A 124 -3.96 26.39 2.40
CA LEU A 124 -3.78 24.96 2.25
C LEU A 124 -5.08 24.18 2.57
N LEU A 125 -5.74 24.52 3.68
CA LEU A 125 -6.95 23.82 4.12
C LEU A 125 -8.11 23.98 3.13
N ASN A 126 -8.19 25.11 2.43
CA ASN A 126 -9.20 25.36 1.40
C ASN A 126 -8.98 24.53 0.13
N ARG A 127 -7.76 24.05 -0.13
CA ARG A 127 -7.45 23.16 -1.26
C ARG A 127 -7.80 21.70 -1.00
N LEU A 128 -8.00 21.29 0.26
CA LEU A 128 -8.32 19.91 0.60
C LEU A 128 -9.64 19.46 -0.02
N LYS A 129 -9.62 18.32 -0.69
CA LYS A 129 -10.78 17.63 -1.25
C LYS A 129 -11.07 16.36 -0.45
N PHE A 130 -12.34 16.04 -0.26
CA PHE A 130 -12.77 14.88 0.51
C PHE A 130 -13.65 13.95 -0.34
N SER A 131 -13.38 12.66 -0.28
CA SER A 131 -14.23 11.60 -0.84
C SER A 131 -14.17 10.36 0.06
N TYR A 132 -14.84 9.27 -0.33
CA TYR A 132 -14.99 8.09 0.52
C TYR A 132 -14.63 6.81 -0.24
N ASP A 133 -14.05 5.85 0.47
CA ASP A 133 -13.78 4.50 -0.06
C ASP A 133 -14.76 3.49 0.52
N TYR A 134 -16.03 3.58 0.10
CA TYR A 134 -17.12 2.78 0.68
C TYR A 134 -16.89 1.27 0.57
N ASN A 135 -16.31 0.79 -0.54
CA ASN A 135 -16.07 -0.64 -0.76
C ASN A 135 -15.02 -1.23 0.21
N ASN A 136 -14.10 -0.40 0.70
CA ASN A 136 -13.08 -0.80 1.67
C ASN A 136 -13.43 -0.42 3.13
N VAL A 137 -14.65 0.05 3.40
CA VAL A 137 -15.16 0.12 4.78
C VAL A 137 -15.31 -1.31 5.30
N THR A 138 -14.79 -1.59 6.49
CA THR A 138 -14.81 -2.93 7.10
C THR A 138 -15.00 -2.85 8.61
N ARG A 139 -15.47 -3.93 9.24
CA ARG A 139 -15.24 -4.12 10.68
C ARG A 139 -13.74 -4.01 10.99
N ASP A 140 -13.38 -3.38 12.11
CA ASP A 140 -11.98 -3.29 12.51
C ASP A 140 -11.46 -4.71 12.85
N PRO A 141 -10.45 -5.21 12.13
CA PRO A 141 -9.87 -6.52 12.42
C PRO A 141 -9.24 -6.60 13.81
N GLY A 142 -8.78 -5.48 14.37
CA GLY A 142 -8.25 -5.37 15.72
C GLY A 142 -9.33 -5.19 16.78
N ASN A 143 -10.55 -4.78 16.40
CA ASN A 143 -11.68 -4.59 17.31
C ASN A 143 -13.04 -4.83 16.62
N ASN A 144 -13.60 -6.05 16.70
CA ASN A 144 -14.79 -6.39 15.91
C ASN A 144 -16.08 -5.66 16.32
N TYR A 145 -16.08 -4.93 17.45
CA TYR A 145 -17.16 -4.02 17.83
C TYR A 145 -17.20 -2.73 17.00
N ASP A 146 -16.10 -2.37 16.33
CA ASP A 146 -15.96 -1.11 15.61
C ASP A 146 -15.94 -1.34 14.09
N VAL A 147 -16.22 -0.28 13.33
CA VAL A 147 -16.10 -0.23 11.86
C VAL A 147 -15.12 0.88 11.48
N LEU A 148 -14.21 0.59 10.55
CA LEU A 148 -13.27 1.55 9.99
C LEU A 148 -13.91 2.22 8.77
N PHE A 149 -14.38 3.45 8.95
CA PHE A 149 -14.93 4.29 7.90
C PHE A 149 -13.81 5.03 7.17
N LYS A 150 -13.70 4.82 5.86
CA LYS A 150 -12.55 5.23 5.05
C LYS A 150 -12.80 6.57 4.35
N VAL A 151 -12.10 7.61 4.76
CA VAL A 151 -12.15 8.93 4.11
C VAL A 151 -10.89 9.16 3.29
N LYS A 152 -11.06 9.43 1.99
CA LYS A 152 -9.99 9.90 1.11
C LYS A 152 -9.86 11.41 1.24
N VAL A 153 -8.67 11.89 1.61
CA VAL A 153 -8.30 13.31 1.65
C VAL A 153 -7.30 13.57 0.54
N GLY A 154 -7.64 14.46 -0.40
CA GLY A 154 -6.79 14.86 -1.51
C GLY A 154 -6.27 16.28 -1.37
N LEU A 155 -5.02 16.51 -1.77
CA LEU A 155 -4.37 17.82 -1.81
C LEU A 155 -3.82 18.05 -3.22
N PRO A 156 -4.50 18.83 -4.08
CA PRO A 156 -3.96 19.27 -5.36
C PRO A 156 -2.63 19.99 -5.15
N LEU A 157 -1.59 19.64 -5.91
CA LEU A 157 -0.25 20.20 -5.74
C LEU A 157 -0.13 21.60 -6.36
N ALA A 158 0.60 22.49 -5.69
CA ALA A 158 0.88 23.84 -6.19
C ALA A 158 2.36 23.97 -6.56
N SER A 159 2.65 24.43 -7.78
CA SER A 159 4.02 24.70 -8.23
C SER A 159 4.67 25.82 -7.40
N ASN A 160 5.98 25.72 -7.18
CA ASN A 160 6.78 26.72 -6.49
C ASN A 160 8.11 26.98 -7.22
N ASP A 161 9.07 27.63 -6.57
CA ASP A 161 10.39 27.98 -7.11
C ASP A 161 11.39 26.80 -7.11
N LYS A 162 11.15 25.76 -6.31
CA LYS A 162 11.99 24.55 -6.21
C LYS A 162 11.37 23.32 -6.91
N ALA A 163 10.06 23.33 -7.16
CA ALA A 163 9.33 22.23 -7.79
C ALA A 163 8.22 22.75 -8.71
N LYS A 164 8.17 22.21 -9.94
CA LYS A 164 7.08 22.43 -10.89
C LYS A 164 6.26 21.16 -11.03
N TYR A 165 4.95 21.29 -10.83
CA TYR A 165 3.98 20.21 -10.93
C TYR A 165 3.10 20.44 -12.17
N PRO A 166 2.97 19.43 -13.06
CA PRO A 166 1.93 19.42 -14.08
C PRO A 166 0.53 19.56 -13.47
N SER A 167 -0.40 20.13 -14.25
CA SER A 167 -1.79 20.27 -13.84
C SER A 167 -2.43 18.89 -13.59
N GLY A 168 -3.31 18.82 -12.59
CA GLY A 168 -4.06 17.61 -12.23
C GLY A 168 -3.39 16.69 -11.20
N LEU A 169 -2.11 16.88 -10.86
CA LEU A 169 -1.46 16.08 -9.81
C LEU A 169 -1.95 16.47 -8.40
N TYR A 170 -2.20 15.46 -7.58
CA TYR A 170 -2.55 15.62 -6.18
C TYR A 170 -1.87 14.57 -5.30
N SER A 171 -1.62 14.88 -4.04
CA SER A 171 -1.37 13.85 -3.01
C SER A 171 -2.70 13.36 -2.46
N GLN A 172 -2.80 12.10 -2.04
CA GLN A 172 -3.99 11.55 -1.42
C GLN A 172 -3.63 10.64 -0.25
N GLN A 173 -4.37 10.74 0.85
CA GLN A 173 -4.29 9.81 1.98
C GLN A 173 -5.67 9.26 2.32
N ILE A 174 -5.74 8.01 2.77
CA ILE A 174 -6.95 7.43 3.37
C ILE A 174 -6.81 7.52 4.89
N ILE A 175 -7.75 8.19 5.53
CA ILE A 175 -7.85 8.30 7.00
C ILE A 175 -8.97 7.39 7.47
N ASP A 176 -8.66 6.53 8.44
CA ASP A 176 -9.60 5.59 9.03
C ASP A 176 -10.29 6.20 10.26
N PHE A 177 -11.58 6.51 10.14
CA PHE A 177 -12.39 6.94 11.28
C PHE A 177 -13.11 5.76 11.91
N LYS A 178 -12.99 5.62 13.23
CA LYS A 178 -13.62 4.50 13.97
C LYS A 178 -15.08 4.83 14.28
N LEU A 179 -16.01 4.09 13.69
CA LEU A 179 -17.39 4.03 14.18
C LEU A 179 -17.42 3.02 15.32
N LYS A 180 -17.53 3.52 16.56
CA LYS A 180 -17.41 2.68 17.75
C LYS A 180 -18.70 1.95 18.07
N ASN A 181 -18.58 0.74 18.63
CA ASN A 181 -19.71 -0.04 19.15
C ASN A 181 -20.87 -0.20 18.14
N VAL A 182 -20.54 -0.43 16.87
CA VAL A 182 -21.52 -0.63 15.81
C VAL A 182 -22.43 -1.81 16.14
N LYS A 183 -23.75 -1.66 15.91
CA LYS A 183 -24.74 -2.69 16.22
C LYS A 183 -24.30 -4.04 15.65
N VAL A 184 -24.21 -5.02 16.54
CA VAL A 184 -23.87 -6.40 16.20
C VAL A 184 -25.11 -7.08 15.66
N LYS A 185 -24.95 -7.88 14.59
CA LYS A 185 -26.04 -8.66 14.02
C LYS A 185 -26.57 -9.67 15.04
N ASP A 186 -27.88 -9.88 15.09
CA ASP A 186 -28.51 -10.73 16.12
C ASP A 186 -27.88 -12.12 16.27
N ILE A 187 -27.45 -12.75 15.17
CA ILE A 187 -26.81 -14.07 15.20
C ILE A 187 -25.39 -14.06 15.81
N GLU A 188 -24.69 -12.93 15.74
CA GLU A 188 -23.34 -12.73 16.28
C GLU A 188 -23.40 -12.16 17.71
N LYS A 189 -24.53 -11.56 18.09
CA LYS A 189 -24.70 -10.88 19.37
C LYS A 189 -24.37 -11.74 20.59
N PRO A 190 -24.79 -13.01 20.71
CA PRO A 190 -24.41 -13.85 21.85
C PRO A 190 -22.89 -14.03 22.00
N ILE A 191 -22.17 -14.15 20.89
CA ILE A 191 -20.71 -14.30 20.86
C ILE A 191 -20.05 -12.98 21.28
N ALA A 192 -20.51 -11.87 20.70
CA ALA A 192 -19.99 -10.54 21.02
C ALA A 192 -20.25 -10.16 22.49
N ASP A 193 -21.44 -10.46 23.02
CA ASP A 193 -21.79 -10.20 24.42
C ASP A 193 -20.96 -11.07 25.38
N ALA A 194 -20.64 -12.32 25.00
CA ALA A 194 -19.81 -13.21 25.82
C ALA A 194 -18.35 -12.75 25.94
N LEU A 195 -17.78 -12.11 24.90
CA LEU A 195 -16.42 -11.54 24.97
C LEU A 195 -16.37 -10.20 25.71
N ARG A 196 -17.46 -9.44 25.70
CA ARG A 196 -17.51 -8.04 26.15
C ARG A 196 -16.93 -7.81 27.56
N PRO A 197 -17.26 -8.62 28.60
CA PRO A 197 -16.70 -8.41 29.94
C PRO A 197 -15.17 -8.50 29.99
N TYR A 198 -14.58 -9.37 29.16
CA TYR A 198 -13.13 -9.54 29.10
C TYR A 198 -12.47 -8.42 28.30
N TYR A 199 -13.14 -7.95 27.24
CA TYR A 199 -12.72 -6.74 26.53
C TYR A 199 -12.74 -5.51 27.47
N ASP A 200 -13.80 -5.34 28.25
CA ASP A 200 -13.92 -4.23 29.19
C ASP A 200 -12.82 -4.27 30.27
N LYS A 201 -12.43 -5.47 30.75
CA LYS A 201 -11.26 -5.64 31.64
C LYS A 201 -9.97 -5.13 31.00
N ILE A 202 -9.66 -5.52 29.76
CA ILE A 202 -8.44 -5.04 29.10
C ILE A 202 -8.53 -3.54 28.79
N GLN A 203 -9.73 -2.97 28.58
CA GLN A 203 -9.89 -1.53 28.40
C GLN A 203 -9.46 -0.71 29.62
N THR A 204 -9.58 -1.27 30.82
CA THR A 204 -9.12 -0.61 32.05
C THR A 204 -7.60 -0.47 32.16
N LEU A 205 -6.82 -1.15 31.31
CA LEU A 205 -5.36 -1.09 31.36
C LEU A 205 -4.85 0.23 30.78
N THR A 206 -3.98 0.91 31.53
CA THR A 206 -3.37 2.18 31.14
C THR A 206 -1.84 2.07 31.05
N SER A 207 -1.19 3.13 30.57
CA SER A 207 0.28 3.21 30.50
C SER A 207 0.97 2.96 31.84
N GLN A 208 0.35 3.37 32.95
CA GLN A 208 0.91 3.21 34.30
C GLN A 208 0.83 1.76 34.80
N ASP A 209 -0.03 0.93 34.20
CA ASP A 209 -0.15 -0.49 34.57
C ASP A 209 1.00 -1.35 34.04
N PHE A 210 1.89 -0.79 33.19
CA PHE A 210 3.00 -1.48 32.57
C PHE A 210 4.36 -0.91 32.98
N GLU A 211 5.21 -1.78 33.52
CA GLU A 211 6.63 -1.51 33.69
C GLU A 211 7.37 -2.02 32.44
N VAL A 212 8.05 -1.13 31.72
CA VAL A 212 8.82 -1.47 30.52
C VAL A 212 10.30 -1.27 30.79
N LYS A 213 11.09 -2.30 30.53
CA LYS A 213 12.55 -2.29 30.72
C LYS A 213 13.27 -2.64 29.43
N LEU A 214 14.26 -1.81 29.09
CA LEU A 214 15.25 -2.09 28.06
C LEU A 214 16.14 -3.26 28.50
N GLN A 215 16.30 -4.23 27.62
CA GLN A 215 17.19 -5.38 27.78
C GLN A 215 18.51 -5.12 27.06
N ASN A 216 19.50 -5.98 27.31
CA ASN A 216 20.78 -5.92 26.58
C ASN A 216 20.56 -6.25 25.10
N ILE A 217 21.06 -5.38 24.23
CA ILE A 217 21.00 -5.58 22.78
C ILE A 217 22.17 -6.49 22.37
N ASP A 218 21.85 -7.73 21.98
CA ASP A 218 22.85 -8.67 21.46
C ASP A 218 23.27 -8.34 20.02
N GLU A 219 24.32 -9.01 19.53
CA GLU A 219 24.85 -8.80 18.18
C GLU A 219 23.80 -9.11 17.10
N GLU A 220 22.99 -10.15 17.28
CA GLU A 220 21.93 -10.54 16.33
C GLU A 220 20.93 -9.39 16.14
N LEU A 221 20.46 -8.81 17.25
CA LEU A 221 19.50 -7.72 17.26
C LEU A 221 20.11 -6.41 16.76
N MET A 222 21.36 -6.11 17.12
CA MET A 222 22.09 -4.96 16.57
C MET A 222 22.20 -5.05 15.04
N GLN A 223 22.55 -6.23 14.51
CA GLN A 223 22.63 -6.44 13.07
C GLN A 223 21.25 -6.32 12.42
N ALA A 224 20.19 -6.85 13.03
CA ALA A 224 18.83 -6.69 12.53
C ALA A 224 18.41 -5.21 12.46
N ILE A 225 18.66 -4.43 13.52
CA ILE A 225 18.37 -2.98 13.58
C ILE A 225 19.14 -2.23 12.50
N LYS A 226 20.45 -2.46 12.35
CA LYS A 226 21.27 -1.81 11.31
C LYS A 226 20.79 -2.16 9.90
N LYS A 227 20.40 -3.42 9.70
CA LYS A 227 20.09 -3.98 8.38
C LYS A 227 18.65 -3.68 7.93
N HIS A 228 17.70 -3.52 8.85
CA HIS A 228 16.27 -3.34 8.55
C HIS A 228 15.67 -2.06 9.13
N GLY A 229 16.27 -1.47 10.15
CA GLY A 229 15.67 -0.41 10.95
C GLY A 229 14.94 -0.96 12.17
N ILE A 230 14.84 -0.15 13.23
CA ILE A 230 14.23 -0.57 14.50
C ILE A 230 12.72 -0.85 14.36
N HIS A 231 12.00 -0.11 13.51
CA HIS A 231 10.55 -0.26 13.31
C HIS A 231 10.15 -1.50 12.49
N GLU A 232 11.14 -2.18 11.91
CA GLU A 232 10.98 -3.34 11.01
C GLU A 232 11.29 -4.68 11.70
N LEU A 233 11.49 -4.64 13.02
CA LEU A 233 11.65 -5.83 13.85
C LEU A 233 10.30 -6.56 14.03
N SER A 234 10.36 -7.88 14.14
CA SER A 234 9.19 -8.71 14.51
C SER A 234 8.84 -8.56 15.99
N SER A 235 7.63 -8.91 16.39
CA SER A 235 7.21 -8.89 17.80
C SER A 235 8.16 -9.67 18.74
N LYS A 236 8.65 -10.84 18.31
CA LYS A 236 9.62 -11.65 19.07
C LYS A 236 10.97 -10.95 19.26
N GLN A 237 11.39 -10.13 18.29
CA GLN A 237 12.64 -9.36 18.39
C GLN A 237 12.45 -8.16 19.31
N TYR A 238 11.28 -7.52 19.30
CA TYR A 238 10.95 -6.51 20.30
C TYR A 238 10.91 -7.09 21.72
N GLU A 239 10.44 -8.31 21.90
CA GLU A 239 10.47 -8.99 23.20
C GLU A 239 11.88 -9.32 23.69
N LYS A 240 12.86 -9.47 22.77
CA LYS A 240 14.29 -9.54 23.13
C LYS A 240 14.83 -8.15 23.51
N LEU A 241 14.35 -7.09 22.87
CA LEU A 241 14.77 -5.70 23.11
C LEU A 241 14.20 -5.13 24.41
N LEU A 242 12.94 -5.44 24.71
CA LEU A 242 12.15 -4.84 25.78
C LEU A 242 11.31 -5.90 26.49
N THR A 243 11.27 -5.81 27.81
CA THR A 243 10.29 -6.56 28.61
C THR A 243 9.19 -5.62 29.10
N ALA A 244 7.93 -6.01 28.89
CA ALA A 244 6.76 -5.30 29.39
C ALA A 244 5.97 -6.17 30.39
N THR A 245 6.03 -5.81 31.68
CA THR A 245 5.37 -6.54 32.78
C THR A 245 4.21 -5.75 33.38
N SER A 246 3.14 -6.45 33.76
CA SER A 246 1.96 -5.84 34.39
C SER A 246 1.28 -6.88 35.29
N SER A 247 1.16 -6.57 36.58
CA SER A 247 0.45 -7.43 37.55
C SER A 247 -1.05 -7.50 37.23
N LYS A 248 -1.66 -6.35 36.92
CA LYS A 248 -3.08 -6.25 36.54
C LYS A 248 -3.40 -7.04 35.28
N PHE A 249 -2.53 -7.00 34.27
CA PHE A 249 -2.69 -7.87 33.09
C PHE A 249 -2.47 -9.34 33.45
N ALA A 250 -1.48 -9.67 34.28
CA ALA A 250 -1.24 -11.04 34.71
C ALA A 250 -2.48 -11.65 35.42
N ASP A 251 -3.21 -10.85 36.20
CA ASP A 251 -4.47 -11.27 36.82
C ASP A 251 -5.57 -11.52 35.80
N ILE A 252 -5.73 -10.67 34.79
CA ILE A 252 -6.66 -10.89 33.67
C ILE A 252 -6.28 -12.16 32.90
N PHE A 253 -4.97 -12.35 32.65
CA PHE A 253 -4.44 -13.44 31.86
C PHE A 253 -4.65 -14.82 32.52
N LYS A 254 -4.95 -14.89 33.83
CA LYS A 254 -5.37 -16.14 34.51
C LYS A 254 -6.66 -16.73 33.91
N GLU A 255 -7.46 -15.92 33.22
CA GLU A 255 -8.66 -16.38 32.52
C GLU A 255 -8.37 -16.93 31.12
N ASN A 256 -7.12 -16.85 30.65
CA ASN A 256 -6.71 -17.46 29.40
C ASN A 256 -7.03 -18.96 29.40
N ASP A 257 -7.49 -19.47 28.26
CA ASP A 257 -7.91 -20.84 28.05
C ASP A 257 -9.20 -21.27 28.78
N LYS A 258 -9.89 -20.34 29.46
CA LYS A 258 -11.21 -20.60 30.05
C LYS A 258 -12.23 -20.99 28.98
N GLU A 259 -12.98 -22.06 29.22
CA GLU A 259 -14.11 -22.44 28.38
C GLU A 259 -15.33 -21.57 28.67
N ILE A 260 -15.97 -21.07 27.61
CA ILE A 260 -17.15 -20.23 27.66
C ILE A 260 -18.24 -20.90 26.83
N GLU A 261 -19.37 -21.19 27.46
CA GLU A 261 -20.55 -21.72 26.80
C GLU A 261 -21.45 -20.56 26.35
N VAL A 262 -21.77 -20.52 25.06
CA VAL A 262 -22.56 -19.45 24.42
C VAL A 262 -23.77 -20.07 23.73
N LYS A 263 -24.96 -19.54 24.03
CA LYS A 263 -26.20 -19.95 23.36
C LYS A 263 -26.38 -19.17 22.06
N VAL A 264 -26.30 -19.85 20.92
CA VAL A 264 -26.51 -19.29 19.58
C VAL A 264 -27.80 -19.89 19.02
N GLY A 265 -28.90 -19.13 19.11
CA GLY A 265 -30.23 -19.65 18.83
C GLY A 265 -30.61 -20.79 19.79
N ASN A 266 -30.97 -21.96 19.25
CA ASN A 266 -31.32 -23.14 20.04
C ASN A 266 -30.13 -24.05 20.37
N LYS A 267 -28.91 -23.69 19.98
CA LYS A 267 -27.70 -24.50 20.18
C LYS A 267 -26.80 -23.88 21.23
N SER A 268 -26.18 -24.73 22.05
CA SER A 268 -25.10 -24.32 22.93
C SER A 268 -23.77 -24.66 22.28
N GLU A 269 -22.89 -23.67 22.16
CA GLU A 269 -21.58 -23.78 21.56
C GLU A 269 -20.50 -23.41 22.59
N LYS A 270 -19.38 -24.14 22.57
CA LYS A 270 -18.27 -23.95 23.50
C LYS A 270 -17.12 -23.25 22.78
N TYR A 271 -16.59 -22.23 23.43
CA TYR A 271 -15.48 -21.42 22.95
C TYR A 271 -14.38 -21.35 24.00
N THR A 272 -13.14 -21.20 23.58
CA THR A 272 -11.99 -20.99 24.46
C THR A 272 -11.61 -19.52 24.45
N LEU A 273 -11.53 -18.89 25.62
CA LEU A 273 -11.03 -17.53 25.76
C LEU A 273 -9.52 -17.51 25.51
N LYS A 274 -9.04 -16.59 24.66
CA LYS A 274 -7.62 -16.43 24.37
C LYS A 274 -7.21 -14.98 24.55
N PHE A 275 -6.09 -14.75 25.24
CA PHE A 275 -5.46 -13.44 25.38
C PHE A 275 -4.14 -13.41 24.62
N SER A 276 -3.78 -12.22 24.13
CA SER A 276 -2.47 -11.93 23.55
C SER A 276 -1.91 -10.64 24.12
N LYS A 277 -0.59 -10.58 24.28
CA LYS A 277 0.16 -9.38 24.63
C LYS A 277 1.52 -9.44 23.96
N PHE A 278 1.87 -8.40 23.21
CA PHE A 278 3.18 -8.27 22.56
C PHE A 278 3.54 -6.80 22.39
N ILE A 279 4.82 -6.52 22.10
CA ILE A 279 5.28 -5.19 21.71
C ILE A 279 5.19 -5.10 20.18
N GLU A 280 4.37 -4.17 19.70
CA GLU A 280 4.08 -3.96 18.28
C GLU A 280 5.11 -3.04 17.62
N ASP A 281 5.58 -2.04 18.35
CA ASP A 281 6.53 -1.03 17.89
C ASP A 281 7.13 -0.27 19.08
N ILE A 282 8.09 0.61 18.79
CA ILE A 282 8.66 1.57 19.71
C ILE A 282 8.51 2.98 19.12
N ASP A 283 8.16 3.94 19.96
CA ASP A 283 8.17 5.37 19.64
C ASP A 283 9.39 6.02 20.30
N LEU A 284 10.39 6.40 19.50
CA LEU A 284 11.55 7.16 19.95
C LEU A 284 11.36 8.68 19.77
N ASN A 285 10.24 9.17 19.23
CA ASN A 285 10.02 10.60 18.96
C ASN A 285 9.69 11.43 20.23
N SER A 286 10.08 10.97 21.42
CA SER A 286 9.89 11.74 22.65
C SER A 286 10.69 13.04 22.61
N ALA A 287 10.04 14.16 22.93
CA ALA A 287 10.73 15.45 23.10
C ALA A 287 11.77 15.41 24.23
N ASP A 288 11.61 14.50 25.19
CA ASP A 288 12.55 14.29 26.26
C ASP A 288 13.58 13.19 25.91
N LEU A 289 14.74 13.62 25.41
CA LEU A 289 15.90 12.75 25.15
C LEU A 289 16.19 11.85 26.36
N GLY A 290 16.39 10.55 26.12
CA GLY A 290 16.57 9.52 27.15
C GLY A 290 15.27 8.86 27.62
N SER A 291 14.11 9.25 27.08
CA SER A 291 12.83 8.55 27.31
C SER A 291 12.20 8.10 26.00
N ALA A 292 11.56 6.93 26.00
CA ALA A 292 10.83 6.40 24.85
C ALA A 292 9.60 5.63 25.31
N SER A 293 8.75 5.23 24.35
CA SER A 293 7.55 4.43 24.65
C SER A 293 7.51 3.17 23.81
N ALA A 294 7.16 2.04 24.43
CA ALA A 294 6.83 0.81 23.75
C ALA A 294 5.32 0.77 23.48
N LYS A 295 4.92 0.49 22.24
CA LYS A 295 3.53 0.26 21.87
C LYS A 295 3.16 -1.18 22.18
N ILE A 296 2.52 -1.40 23.32
CA ILE A 296 2.11 -2.72 23.80
C ILE A 296 0.70 -3.01 23.29
N ARG A 297 0.56 -4.03 22.43
CA ARG A 297 -0.74 -4.49 21.94
C ARG A 297 -1.28 -5.56 22.88
N ILE A 298 -2.56 -5.45 23.23
CA ILE A 298 -3.28 -6.40 24.08
C ILE A 298 -4.57 -6.80 23.37
N GLY A 299 -4.78 -8.10 23.22
CA GLY A 299 -5.95 -8.67 22.55
C GLY A 299 -6.65 -9.71 23.39
N VAL A 300 -7.94 -9.86 23.14
CA VAL A 300 -8.78 -10.95 23.66
C VAL A 300 -9.66 -11.49 22.54
N SER A 301 -9.87 -12.81 22.52
CA SER A 301 -10.74 -13.45 21.53
C SER A 301 -11.47 -14.67 22.06
N LEU A 302 -12.55 -15.02 21.37
CA LEU A 302 -13.20 -16.33 21.47
C LEU A 302 -12.72 -17.23 20.33
N PHE A 303 -12.13 -18.37 20.69
CA PHE A 303 -11.66 -19.38 19.77
C PHE A 303 -12.63 -20.57 19.70
N ASP A 304 -13.10 -20.89 18.50
CA ASP A 304 -13.89 -22.08 18.24
C ASP A 304 -12.95 -23.27 18.05
N THR A 305 -12.92 -24.18 19.02
CA THR A 305 -12.04 -25.36 19.02
C THR A 305 -12.40 -26.36 17.93
N LYS A 306 -13.69 -26.45 17.54
CA LYS A 306 -14.16 -27.35 16.48
C LYS A 306 -13.74 -26.83 15.11
N LYS A 307 -13.95 -25.54 14.86
CA LYS A 307 -13.59 -24.89 13.59
C LYS A 307 -12.11 -24.47 13.52
N LYS A 308 -11.38 -24.56 14.64
CA LYS A 308 -9.98 -24.13 14.81
C LYS A 308 -9.75 -22.69 14.34
N THR A 309 -10.64 -21.78 14.75
CA THR A 309 -10.56 -20.38 14.33
C THR A 309 -11.07 -19.44 15.42
N THR A 310 -10.51 -18.23 15.47
CA THR A 310 -11.10 -17.12 16.20
C THR A 310 -12.40 -16.67 15.53
N VAL A 311 -13.47 -16.53 16.31
CA VAL A 311 -14.81 -16.12 15.82
C VAL A 311 -15.14 -14.67 16.12
N TRP A 312 -14.57 -14.10 17.19
CA TRP A 312 -14.70 -12.70 17.56
C TRP A 312 -13.47 -12.28 18.35
N GLU A 313 -12.94 -11.10 18.08
CA GLU A 313 -11.78 -10.54 18.78
C GLU A 313 -11.92 -9.03 19.02
N ALA A 314 -11.24 -8.57 20.07
CA ALA A 314 -11.08 -7.16 20.35
C ALA A 314 -9.77 -6.89 21.07
N GLY A 315 -9.25 -5.67 20.92
CA GLY A 315 -7.96 -5.31 21.52
C GLY A 315 -7.71 -3.81 21.55
N LYS A 316 -6.61 -3.43 22.20
CA LYS A 316 -6.13 -2.04 22.30
C LYS A 316 -4.61 -2.00 22.28
N ALA A 317 -4.07 -0.82 22.03
CA ALA A 317 -2.67 -0.51 22.29
C ALA A 317 -2.55 0.35 23.56
N VAL A 318 -1.46 0.18 24.29
CA VAL A 318 -1.05 0.98 25.45
C VAL A 318 0.41 1.39 25.25
N LEU A 319 0.74 2.65 25.56
CA LEU A 319 2.11 3.16 25.46
C LEU A 319 2.81 3.02 26.82
N GLY A 320 3.67 2.02 26.98
CA GLY A 320 4.48 1.83 28.19
C GLY A 320 5.78 2.61 28.08
N LYS A 321 6.10 3.46 29.05
CA LYS A 321 7.32 4.30 29.02
C LYS A 321 8.54 3.52 29.50
N PHE A 322 9.70 3.77 28.90
CA PHE A 322 10.99 3.26 29.36
C PHE A 322 12.10 4.31 29.17
N SER A 323 13.20 4.12 29.90
CA SER A 323 14.39 4.99 29.81
C SER A 323 15.42 4.38 28.86
N ILE A 324 16.09 5.25 28.10
CA ILE A 324 17.25 4.93 27.26
C ILE A 324 18.47 5.50 27.97
N PRO A 325 19.31 4.64 28.59
CA PRO A 325 20.55 5.08 29.22
C PRO A 325 21.49 5.72 28.19
N LYS A 326 22.27 6.74 28.60
CA LYS A 326 23.18 7.45 27.66
C LYS A 326 24.24 6.53 27.07
N GLU A 327 24.65 5.51 27.82
CA GLU A 327 25.58 4.47 27.40
C GLU A 327 25.01 3.54 26.30
N GLN A 328 23.68 3.49 26.12
CA GLN A 328 23.03 2.75 25.03
C GLN A 328 23.05 3.55 23.72
N LYS A 329 24.27 3.74 23.20
CA LYS A 329 24.56 4.65 22.08
C LYS A 329 23.71 4.38 20.84
N LEU A 330 23.46 3.12 20.48
CA LEU A 330 22.63 2.77 19.33
C LEU A 330 21.22 3.38 19.42
N LEU A 331 20.55 3.23 20.57
CA LEU A 331 19.20 3.75 20.74
C LEU A 331 19.18 5.26 20.96
N SER A 332 20.18 5.84 21.63
CA SER A 332 20.25 7.31 21.76
C SER A 332 20.48 7.98 20.40
N ASP A 333 21.30 7.39 19.54
CA ASP A 333 21.56 7.90 18.19
C ASP A 333 20.32 7.74 17.29
N LEU A 334 19.61 6.60 17.39
CA LEU A 334 18.33 6.39 16.70
C LEU A 334 17.24 7.34 17.20
N GLN A 335 17.18 7.60 18.51
CA GLN A 335 16.25 8.58 19.07
C GLN A 335 16.49 9.97 18.50
N LEU A 336 17.75 10.43 18.51
CA LEU A 336 18.11 11.71 17.93
C LEU A 336 17.81 11.75 16.42
N SER A 337 18.03 10.63 15.74
CA SER A 337 17.65 10.45 14.34
C SER A 337 16.16 10.71 14.17
N GLU A 338 15.25 10.00 14.84
CA GLU A 338 13.79 10.15 14.67
C GLU A 338 13.25 11.59 14.88
N LEU A 339 13.93 12.40 15.69
CA LEU A 339 13.59 13.81 15.92
C LEU A 339 13.95 14.75 14.75
N VAL A 340 14.70 14.26 13.77
CA VAL A 340 15.02 14.98 12.53
C VAL A 340 14.45 14.20 11.35
N ASN A 341 13.55 14.80 10.58
CA ASN A 341 13.06 14.22 9.35
C ASN A 341 13.79 14.84 8.15
N VAL A 342 14.19 14.03 7.18
CA VAL A 342 14.79 14.49 5.93
C VAL A 342 13.95 13.98 4.78
N HIS A 343 13.50 14.89 3.92
CA HIS A 343 12.60 14.59 2.80
C HIS A 343 13.09 15.25 1.52
N THR A 344 12.65 14.71 0.40
CA THR A 344 12.78 15.34 -0.92
C THR A 344 11.69 16.39 -1.13
N ILE A 345 12.01 17.53 -1.76
CA ILE A 345 11.07 18.64 -1.96
C ILE A 345 10.06 18.38 -3.09
N ARG A 346 10.52 17.79 -4.20
CA ARG A 346 9.73 17.71 -5.45
C ARG A 346 8.85 16.46 -5.51
N ASN A 347 9.43 15.28 -5.35
CA ASN A 347 8.73 14.00 -5.41
C ASN A 347 8.90 13.30 -4.07
N ILE A 348 8.08 12.28 -3.78
CA ILE A 348 8.38 11.35 -2.69
C ILE A 348 9.66 10.57 -2.99
N GLU A 349 10.26 10.00 -1.95
CA GLU A 349 11.49 9.23 -2.07
C GLU A 349 11.31 8.00 -2.99
N HIS A 350 10.11 7.39 -3.03
CA HIS A 350 9.85 6.22 -3.91
C HIS A 350 9.89 6.57 -5.41
N ASN A 351 9.64 7.84 -5.76
CA ASN A 351 9.56 8.35 -7.13
C ASN A 351 10.67 9.37 -7.46
N SER A 352 11.84 9.19 -6.84
CA SER A 352 13.02 10.03 -7.03
C SER A 352 14.24 9.19 -7.40
N ASP A 353 15.08 9.70 -8.31
CA ASP A 353 16.43 9.17 -8.51
C ASP A 353 17.34 9.78 -7.43
N LEU A 354 17.64 8.98 -6.42
CA LEU A 354 18.46 9.39 -5.28
C LEU A 354 19.96 9.31 -5.58
N SER A 355 20.38 8.73 -6.71
CA SER A 355 21.79 8.78 -7.13
C SER A 355 22.25 10.18 -7.51
N ALA A 356 21.31 11.06 -7.88
CA ALA A 356 21.55 12.46 -8.23
C ALA A 356 21.11 13.45 -7.12
N LEU A 357 20.89 12.97 -5.89
CA LEU A 357 20.38 13.79 -4.79
C LEU A 357 21.39 14.86 -4.36
N THR A 358 20.95 16.12 -4.32
CA THR A 358 21.76 17.25 -3.83
C THR A 358 21.11 17.93 -2.63
N LYS A 359 21.87 18.79 -1.93
CA LYS A 359 21.39 19.58 -0.78
C LYS A 359 20.15 20.42 -1.13
N ASP A 360 20.09 20.95 -2.35
CA ASP A 360 19.01 21.80 -2.86
C ASP A 360 17.67 21.07 -3.01
N ASN A 361 17.72 19.74 -3.05
CA ASN A 361 16.54 18.90 -3.19
C ASN A 361 15.96 18.46 -1.85
N LEU A 362 16.61 18.85 -0.73
CA LEU A 362 16.27 18.38 0.61
C LEU A 362 15.51 19.42 1.43
N PHE A 363 14.53 18.89 2.16
CA PHE A 363 13.81 19.56 3.22
C PHE A 363 14.07 18.84 4.53
N VAL A 364 14.54 19.56 5.55
CA VAL A 364 14.82 19.01 6.88
C VAL A 364 13.85 19.58 7.89
N ASN A 365 13.11 18.73 8.58
CA ASN A 365 12.20 19.12 9.66
C ASN A 365 12.72 18.65 11.02
N VAL A 366 12.81 19.57 11.98
CA VAL A 366 13.27 19.30 13.34
C VAL A 366 12.08 19.34 14.30
N LYS A 367 11.86 18.24 15.01
CA LYS A 367 10.69 18.02 15.90
C LYS A 367 10.94 18.34 17.37
N SER A 368 12.18 18.64 17.78
CA SER A 368 12.55 18.88 19.18
C SER A 368 13.19 20.25 19.39
N SER A 369 12.74 20.96 20.41
CA SER A 369 13.34 22.22 20.86
C SER A 369 14.74 22.07 21.44
N LYS A 370 15.14 20.85 21.83
CA LYS A 370 16.50 20.57 22.32
C LYS A 370 17.54 20.53 21.20
N ILE A 371 17.12 20.50 19.93
CA ILE A 371 18.01 20.55 18.77
C ILE A 371 18.16 22.01 18.36
N GLU A 372 19.34 22.58 18.64
CA GLU A 372 19.66 23.99 18.37
C GLU A 372 19.96 24.24 16.90
N LYS A 373 20.65 23.28 16.26
CA LYS A 373 21.08 23.40 14.86
C LYS A 373 21.23 22.03 14.20
N VAL A 374 20.90 21.98 12.91
CA VAL A 374 21.17 20.84 12.04
C VAL A 374 21.92 21.35 10.82
N GLU A 375 22.93 20.62 10.37
CA GLU A 375 23.62 20.88 9.10
C GLU A 375 23.82 19.58 8.33
N VAL A 376 23.64 19.62 7.01
CA VAL A 376 23.98 18.48 6.15
C VAL A 376 25.50 18.45 5.95
N ASP A 377 26.17 17.47 6.55
CA ASP A 377 27.61 17.21 6.38
C ASP A 377 27.87 16.74 4.95
N LYS A 378 27.30 15.58 4.60
CA LYS A 378 27.41 14.97 3.27
C LYS A 378 26.21 14.11 2.91
N ILE A 379 26.06 13.87 1.62
CA ILE A 379 25.11 12.91 1.04
C ILE A 379 25.95 11.78 0.44
N VAL A 380 25.66 10.54 0.85
CA VAL A 380 26.29 9.34 0.32
C VAL A 380 25.29 8.65 -0.59
N THR A 381 25.58 8.66 -1.88
CA THR A 381 24.83 7.93 -2.91
C THR A 381 25.61 6.68 -3.31
N ASN A 382 24.90 5.65 -3.76
CA ASN A 382 25.51 4.43 -4.29
C ASN A 382 25.29 4.42 -5.81
N GLU A 383 26.37 4.26 -6.57
CA GLU A 383 26.30 4.21 -8.04
C GLU A 383 25.41 3.08 -8.56
N ASN A 384 25.31 1.97 -7.81
CA ASN A 384 24.50 0.80 -8.15
C ASN A 384 23.13 0.77 -7.44
N ASP A 385 22.74 1.85 -6.75
CA ASP A 385 21.42 1.93 -6.11
C ASP A 385 20.84 3.35 -6.23
N PHE A 386 20.06 3.55 -7.29
CA PHE A 386 19.43 4.84 -7.57
C PHE A 386 18.22 5.14 -6.69
N ARG A 387 17.79 4.21 -5.82
CA ARG A 387 16.57 4.36 -5.01
C ARG A 387 16.84 4.55 -3.52
N ASN A 388 18.10 4.60 -3.13
CA ASN A 388 18.51 4.84 -1.75
C ASN A 388 19.70 5.80 -1.68
N ALA A 389 19.72 6.63 -0.66
CA ALA A 389 20.84 7.47 -0.28
C ALA A 389 20.93 7.56 1.24
N THR A 390 22.09 7.98 1.75
CA THR A 390 22.26 8.28 3.18
C THR A 390 22.69 9.73 3.33
N VAL A 391 21.94 10.51 4.11
CA VAL A 391 22.27 11.87 4.47
C VAL A 391 22.88 11.86 5.86
N ILE A 392 24.09 12.40 5.97
CA ILE A 392 24.80 12.52 7.23
C ILE A 392 24.66 13.94 7.72
N LEU A 393 24.16 14.08 8.94
CA LEU A 393 23.81 15.34 9.57
C LEU A 393 24.74 15.60 10.75
N ASN A 394 25.18 16.85 10.90
CA ASN A 394 25.74 17.35 12.16
C ASN A 394 24.60 17.98 12.96
N VAL A 395 24.25 17.38 14.09
CA VAL A 395 23.15 17.81 14.95
C VAL A 395 23.70 18.38 16.25
N LYS A 396 23.49 19.68 16.47
CA LYS A 396 23.87 20.36 17.72
C LYS A 396 22.69 20.27 18.69
N VAL A 397 22.91 19.54 19.79
CA VAL A 397 21.95 19.39 20.88
C VAL A 397 22.32 20.35 22.01
N ALA A 398 21.31 20.92 22.67
CA ALA A 398 21.50 21.79 23.82
C ALA A 398 22.32 21.10 24.92
N ASN A 399 23.27 21.84 25.49
CA ASN A 399 24.21 21.38 26.53
C ASN A 399 25.23 20.31 26.11
N GLU A 400 25.24 19.86 24.85
CA GLU A 400 26.32 19.02 24.33
C GLU A 400 27.44 19.90 23.77
N SER A 401 28.70 19.58 24.07
CA SER A 401 29.83 20.42 23.64
C SER A 401 30.08 20.35 22.13
N SER A 402 29.92 19.17 21.54
CA SER A 402 30.18 18.89 20.12
C SER A 402 28.92 18.46 19.38
N PRO A 403 28.78 18.79 18.08
CA PRO A 403 27.71 18.22 17.26
C PRO A 403 27.79 16.69 17.19
N ILE A 404 26.63 16.05 17.23
CA ILE A 404 26.49 14.59 17.08
C ILE A 404 26.24 14.28 15.61
N LYS A 405 26.94 13.28 15.07
CA LYS A 405 26.68 12.80 13.72
C LYS A 405 25.49 11.86 13.71
N VAL A 406 24.50 12.18 12.89
CA VAL A 406 23.29 11.38 12.70
C VAL A 406 23.21 10.93 11.25
N GLU A 407 22.97 9.64 11.04
CA GLU A 407 22.77 9.07 9.72
C GLU A 407 21.28 8.92 9.42
N LYS A 408 20.89 9.38 8.23
CA LYS A 408 19.52 9.29 7.72
C LYS A 408 19.49 8.56 6.40
N HIS A 409 18.98 7.34 6.43
CA HIS A 409 18.64 6.63 5.21
C HIS A 409 17.38 7.24 4.60
N ILE A 410 17.46 7.56 3.31
CA ILE A 410 16.40 8.13 2.49
C ILE A 410 16.21 7.20 1.31
N GLY A 411 14.97 6.81 1.01
CA GLY A 411 14.68 5.87 -0.08
C GLY A 411 13.68 4.80 0.31
N VAL A 412 13.70 3.71 -0.45
CA VAL A 412 12.75 2.61 -0.33
C VAL A 412 13.30 1.40 0.44
N GLY A 413 14.57 1.47 0.87
CA GLY A 413 15.29 0.34 1.42
C GLY A 413 15.48 -0.73 0.35
N ARG A 414 15.20 -1.98 0.68
CA ARG A 414 15.32 -3.08 -0.30
C ARG A 414 14.13 -3.12 -1.24
N TYR A 415 14.39 -3.43 -2.50
CA TYR A 415 13.38 -3.50 -3.56
C TYR A 415 13.78 -4.48 -4.66
N SER A 416 12.81 -4.77 -5.50
CA SER A 416 13.07 -5.28 -6.83
C SER A 416 12.48 -4.37 -7.90
N LEU A 417 12.94 -4.57 -9.14
CA LEU A 417 12.42 -3.90 -10.31
C LEU A 417 11.44 -4.83 -11.05
N LEU A 418 10.40 -4.24 -11.63
CA LEU A 418 9.48 -4.91 -12.54
C LEU A 418 9.99 -4.88 -13.97
N PHE A 419 10.58 -3.75 -14.36
CA PHE A 419 11.20 -3.51 -15.66
C PHE A 419 12.71 -3.38 -15.50
N GLU A 420 13.45 -3.38 -16.60
CA GLU A 420 14.90 -3.21 -16.57
C GLU A 420 15.32 -1.90 -15.88
N GLU A 421 16.49 -1.89 -15.23
CA GLU A 421 16.98 -0.76 -14.45
C GLU A 421 17.09 0.55 -15.23
N PRO A 422 17.67 0.59 -16.46
CA PRO A 422 17.78 1.83 -17.21
C PRO A 422 16.42 2.48 -17.48
N PHE A 423 15.42 1.67 -17.85
CA PHE A 423 14.05 2.14 -18.07
C PHE A 423 13.42 2.63 -16.77
N THR A 424 13.52 1.85 -15.69
CA THR A 424 12.91 2.21 -14.40
C THR A 424 13.54 3.49 -13.83
N LYS A 425 14.87 3.64 -13.89
CA LYS A 425 15.57 4.84 -13.43
C LYS A 425 15.15 6.09 -14.20
N GLN A 426 15.06 5.99 -15.53
CA GLN A 426 14.61 7.10 -16.39
C GLN A 426 13.16 7.52 -16.11
N ASN A 427 12.30 6.59 -15.68
CA ASN A 427 10.87 6.79 -15.49
C ASN A 427 10.44 6.69 -14.01
N ILE A 428 11.35 6.90 -13.06
CA ILE A 428 11.08 6.70 -11.63
C ILE A 428 10.02 7.65 -11.08
N ASN A 429 9.80 8.79 -11.76
CA ASN A 429 8.68 9.69 -11.50
C ASN A 429 7.36 9.05 -11.96
N ALA A 430 6.86 8.09 -11.19
CA ALA A 430 5.70 7.28 -11.57
C ALA A 430 4.48 7.63 -10.70
N PRO A 431 3.73 8.70 -11.02
CA PRO A 431 2.52 9.00 -10.27
C PRO A 431 1.49 7.89 -10.45
N ALA A 432 0.65 7.72 -9.43
CA ALA A 432 -0.43 6.77 -9.45
C ALA A 432 -1.59 7.26 -10.33
N PHE A 433 -2.12 6.36 -11.15
CA PHE A 433 -3.30 6.67 -11.94
C PHE A 433 -4.55 6.18 -11.18
N ALA A 434 -5.55 7.04 -11.05
CA ALA A 434 -6.84 6.72 -10.46
C ALA A 434 -7.85 6.40 -11.57
N THR A 435 -8.64 5.34 -11.38
CA THR A 435 -9.58 4.83 -12.41
C THR A 435 -10.97 4.56 -11.87
N GLU A 436 -11.25 4.93 -10.62
CA GLU A 436 -12.49 4.57 -9.94
C GLU A 436 -13.73 5.14 -10.65
N GLY A 437 -13.61 6.27 -11.37
CA GLY A 437 -14.68 6.89 -12.15
C GLY A 437 -14.84 6.40 -13.60
N ILE A 438 -13.94 5.53 -14.07
CA ILE A 438 -13.92 5.09 -15.48
C ILE A 438 -14.93 3.95 -15.67
N THR A 439 -15.78 4.07 -16.69
CA THR A 439 -16.70 3.02 -17.15
C THR A 439 -16.23 2.38 -18.46
N THR A 440 -16.81 1.25 -18.84
CA THR A 440 -16.45 0.53 -20.09
C THR A 440 -16.62 1.42 -21.33
N LYS A 441 -17.59 2.34 -21.29
CA LYS A 441 -17.84 3.32 -22.37
C LYS A 441 -16.73 4.36 -22.49
N ASN A 442 -15.99 4.61 -21.42
CA ASN A 442 -14.92 5.60 -21.40
C ASN A 442 -13.60 5.05 -21.93
N LEU A 443 -13.41 3.72 -21.89
CA LEU A 443 -12.16 3.06 -22.28
C LEU A 443 -11.67 3.40 -23.69
N PRO A 444 -12.54 3.48 -24.73
CA PRO A 444 -12.08 3.84 -26.08
C PRO A 444 -11.55 5.27 -26.20
N SER A 445 -11.92 6.17 -25.27
CA SER A 445 -11.48 7.57 -25.26
C SER A 445 -10.15 7.79 -24.54
N ILE A 446 -9.62 6.75 -23.91
CA ILE A 446 -8.39 6.82 -23.12
C ILE A 446 -7.27 6.19 -23.93
N ASP A 447 -6.22 6.96 -24.20
CA ASP A 447 -5.04 6.50 -24.92
C ASP A 447 -3.75 6.77 -24.13
N LYS A 448 -2.58 6.51 -24.74
CA LYS A 448 -1.27 6.65 -24.09
C LYS A 448 -0.69 8.06 -24.17
N THR A 449 -1.42 9.07 -24.64
CA THR A 449 -0.90 10.44 -24.80
C THR A 449 -0.46 11.06 -23.47
N PHE A 450 -1.01 10.62 -22.34
CA PHE A 450 -0.61 11.10 -21.01
C PHE A 450 0.81 10.68 -20.58
N PHE A 451 1.45 9.70 -21.24
CA PHE A 451 2.86 9.36 -20.99
C PHE A 451 3.80 10.57 -21.22
N GLY A 452 3.40 11.52 -22.06
CA GLY A 452 4.14 12.78 -22.23
C GLY A 452 3.88 13.82 -21.14
N HIS A 453 2.72 13.78 -20.47
CA HIS A 453 2.24 14.85 -19.61
C HIS A 453 2.98 14.95 -18.27
N TYR A 454 3.41 13.82 -17.73
CA TYR A 454 4.09 13.75 -16.42
C TYR A 454 5.60 13.48 -16.51
N ASN A 455 6.19 13.60 -17.71
CA ASN A 455 7.60 13.28 -17.97
C ASN A 455 7.99 11.87 -17.48
N SER A 456 7.10 10.90 -17.70
CA SER A 456 7.32 9.51 -17.33
C SER A 456 6.53 8.58 -18.23
N GLN A 457 7.13 7.45 -18.58
CA GLN A 457 6.49 6.35 -19.28
C GLN A 457 6.16 5.18 -18.34
N LEU A 458 6.24 5.38 -17.03
CA LEU A 458 5.93 4.38 -16.02
C LEU A 458 4.91 4.95 -15.03
N PHE A 459 3.81 4.22 -14.83
CA PHE A 459 2.77 4.57 -13.86
C PHE A 459 2.33 3.31 -13.12
N SER A 460 1.96 3.44 -11.84
CA SER A 460 1.52 2.30 -11.03
C SER A 460 0.22 2.60 -10.29
N GLY A 461 -0.71 1.68 -10.23
CA GLY A 461 -1.93 1.90 -9.46
C GLY A 461 -2.89 0.72 -9.52
N GLY A 462 -4.01 0.89 -8.82
CA GLY A 462 -5.12 -0.04 -8.92
C GLY A 462 -5.22 -1.07 -7.78
N TYR A 463 -4.18 -1.37 -7.00
CA TYR A 463 -4.33 -2.28 -5.86
C TYR A 463 -5.38 -1.76 -4.88
N ALA A 464 -6.29 -2.65 -4.46
CA ALA A 464 -7.44 -2.33 -3.61
C ALA A 464 -8.43 -1.31 -4.19
N SER A 465 -8.30 -0.93 -5.48
CA SER A 465 -9.23 0.01 -6.13
C SER A 465 -10.52 -0.67 -6.54
N ALA A 466 -11.64 0.02 -6.32
CA ALA A 466 -12.93 -0.37 -6.86
C ALA A 466 -13.08 0.15 -8.31
N ARG A 467 -13.51 -0.70 -9.24
CA ARG A 467 -13.58 -0.41 -10.69
C ARG A 467 -14.98 -0.67 -11.25
N ALA A 468 -15.38 0.15 -12.24
CA ALA A 468 -16.68 0.08 -12.89
C ALA A 468 -16.64 -0.42 -14.36
N PHE A 469 -15.46 -0.48 -15.00
CA PHE A 469 -15.33 -0.63 -16.46
C PHE A 469 -15.16 -2.05 -17.05
N TYR A 470 -15.41 -3.12 -16.28
CA TYR A 470 -15.37 -4.51 -16.82
C TYR A 470 -16.76 -5.06 -17.20
N SER A 471 -17.73 -4.18 -17.44
CA SER A 471 -19.10 -4.56 -17.79
C SER A 471 -19.81 -3.42 -18.50
N ASP A 472 -20.48 -3.72 -19.62
CA ASP A 472 -21.23 -2.70 -20.37
C ASP A 472 -22.33 -2.07 -19.49
N ASN A 473 -22.48 -0.75 -19.60
CA ASN A 473 -23.52 0.05 -18.93
C ASN A 473 -23.48 0.07 -17.39
N VAL A 474 -22.32 -0.18 -16.78
CA VAL A 474 -22.15 -0.10 -15.32
C VAL A 474 -21.52 1.23 -14.92
N VAL A 475 -22.24 1.99 -14.10
CA VAL A 475 -21.78 3.26 -13.49
C VAL A 475 -21.28 3.02 -12.05
N VAL A 476 -21.38 1.79 -11.55
CA VAL A 476 -21.07 1.44 -10.15
C VAL A 476 -19.77 0.65 -10.04
N PRO A 477 -18.87 0.97 -9.10
CA PRO A 477 -17.71 0.13 -8.81
C PRO A 477 -18.16 -1.25 -8.27
N LYS A 478 -18.22 -2.26 -9.14
CA LYS A 478 -18.64 -3.63 -8.81
C LYS A 478 -17.52 -4.66 -8.89
N PHE A 479 -16.32 -4.22 -9.26
CA PHE A 479 -15.11 -5.02 -9.30
C PHE A 479 -14.10 -4.45 -8.31
N LEU A 480 -13.40 -5.32 -7.58
CA LEU A 480 -12.23 -4.98 -6.79
C LEU A 480 -11.00 -5.49 -7.53
N HIS A 481 -10.04 -4.61 -7.72
CA HIS A 481 -8.77 -4.94 -8.34
C HIS A 481 -7.80 -5.46 -7.29
N ILE A 482 -7.38 -6.71 -7.45
CA ILE A 482 -6.64 -7.46 -6.42
C ILE A 482 -5.12 -7.45 -6.62
N GLY A 483 -4.67 -6.96 -7.77
CA GLY A 483 -3.26 -6.73 -8.10
C GLY A 483 -2.95 -5.25 -8.29
N GLU A 484 -1.71 -4.94 -8.65
CA GLU A 484 -1.30 -3.60 -9.07
C GLU A 484 -1.04 -3.63 -10.58
N ASP A 485 -1.54 -2.61 -11.28
CA ASP A 485 -1.26 -2.38 -12.69
C ASP A 485 -0.06 -1.44 -12.83
N TYR A 486 0.88 -1.81 -13.70
CA TYR A 486 2.06 -1.03 -14.04
C TYR A 486 2.05 -0.71 -15.52
N LEU A 487 1.72 0.52 -15.87
CA LEU A 487 1.58 0.99 -17.24
C LEU A 487 2.94 1.38 -17.78
N ALA A 488 3.25 0.91 -18.98
CA ALA A 488 4.48 1.24 -19.71
C ALA A 488 4.28 1.05 -21.22
N PRO A 489 5.24 1.46 -22.06
CA PRO A 489 5.14 1.29 -23.51
C PRO A 489 4.94 -0.18 -23.94
N ASP A 490 4.39 -0.38 -25.13
CA ASP A 490 4.20 -1.71 -25.70
C ASP A 490 5.51 -2.49 -25.73
N PHE A 491 5.45 -3.78 -25.44
CA PHE A 491 6.59 -4.69 -25.43
C PHE A 491 7.73 -4.33 -24.47
N GLN A 492 7.51 -3.44 -23.50
CA GLN A 492 8.49 -3.20 -22.43
C GLN A 492 8.83 -4.54 -21.73
N PRO A 493 10.10 -4.92 -21.60
CA PRO A 493 10.50 -6.19 -20.96
C PRO A 493 10.22 -6.20 -19.46
N ILE A 494 9.57 -7.27 -18.99
CA ILE A 494 9.40 -7.56 -17.56
C ILE A 494 10.54 -8.45 -17.10
N VAL A 495 11.08 -8.16 -15.92
CA VAL A 495 12.15 -8.94 -15.29
C VAL A 495 11.67 -9.69 -14.05
N ALA A 496 12.30 -10.82 -13.75
CA ALA A 496 12.02 -11.57 -12.52
C ALA A 496 12.48 -10.77 -11.29
N PRO A 497 11.66 -10.63 -10.23
CA PRO A 497 12.05 -9.83 -9.08
C PRO A 497 12.99 -10.53 -8.11
N TYR A 498 13.02 -11.85 -8.16
CA TYR A 498 13.84 -12.71 -7.32
C TYR A 498 14.24 -13.92 -8.14
N ASP A 499 15.28 -14.60 -7.67
CA ASP A 499 15.56 -15.96 -8.09
C ASP A 499 14.35 -16.85 -7.79
N GLY A 500 13.93 -17.66 -8.76
CA GLY A 500 12.73 -18.49 -8.63
C GLY A 500 12.46 -19.37 -9.84
N GLN A 501 11.26 -19.94 -9.86
CA GLN A 501 10.83 -20.95 -10.83
C GLN A 501 9.57 -20.49 -11.54
N ILE A 502 9.61 -20.36 -12.87
CA ILE A 502 8.39 -20.18 -13.64
C ILE A 502 7.68 -21.53 -13.75
N VAL A 503 6.43 -21.58 -13.26
CA VAL A 503 5.64 -22.81 -13.13
C VAL A 503 4.44 -22.88 -14.07
N ALA A 504 4.08 -21.76 -14.70
CA ALA A 504 3.04 -21.70 -15.73
C ALA A 504 3.27 -20.51 -16.66
N ALA A 505 3.03 -20.70 -17.96
CA ALA A 505 3.07 -19.65 -18.97
C ALA A 505 2.03 -19.94 -20.07
N TYR A 506 0.99 -19.10 -20.19
CA TYR A 506 -0.13 -19.37 -21.11
C TYR A 506 -0.88 -18.11 -21.55
N GLU A 507 -1.48 -18.15 -22.73
CA GLU A 507 -2.34 -17.09 -23.27
C GLU A 507 -3.82 -17.46 -23.12
N LEU A 508 -4.60 -16.56 -22.51
CA LEU A 508 -6.07 -16.63 -22.52
C LEU A 508 -6.62 -15.64 -23.54
N THR A 509 -6.57 -16.01 -24.83
CA THR A 509 -7.05 -15.15 -25.92
C THR A 509 -8.51 -14.75 -25.70
N THR A 510 -8.79 -13.46 -25.79
CA THR A 510 -10.14 -12.89 -25.90
C THR A 510 -10.24 -12.10 -27.21
N LYS A 511 -11.44 -11.98 -27.76
CA LYS A 511 -11.74 -11.06 -28.87
C LYS A 511 -12.50 -9.82 -28.42
N VAL A 512 -12.80 -9.73 -27.12
CA VAL A 512 -13.63 -8.66 -26.54
C VAL A 512 -12.73 -7.68 -25.81
N VAL A 513 -12.81 -6.41 -26.20
CA VAL A 513 -12.02 -5.30 -25.64
C VAL A 513 -12.24 -5.21 -24.13
N ALA A 514 -11.18 -4.92 -23.37
CA ALA A 514 -11.16 -4.70 -21.92
C ALA A 514 -11.71 -5.83 -21.02
N THR A 515 -11.87 -7.04 -21.54
CA THR A 515 -12.37 -8.20 -20.78
C THR A 515 -11.38 -9.36 -20.72
N GLY A 516 -10.23 -9.24 -21.40
CA GLY A 516 -9.24 -10.29 -21.50
C GLY A 516 -8.19 -10.25 -20.40
N VAL A 517 -7.61 -11.42 -20.12
CA VAL A 517 -6.44 -11.58 -19.24
C VAL A 517 -5.13 -11.48 -20.02
N GLY A 518 -5.15 -11.75 -21.34
CA GLY A 518 -3.95 -11.80 -22.18
C GLY A 518 -3.05 -12.98 -21.84
N THR A 519 -1.74 -12.78 -21.94
CA THR A 519 -0.74 -13.78 -21.57
C THR A 519 -0.36 -13.67 -20.10
N VAL A 520 -0.22 -14.83 -19.45
CA VAL A 520 0.06 -14.99 -18.03
C VAL A 520 1.37 -15.73 -17.83
N VAL A 521 2.23 -15.22 -16.95
CA VAL A 521 3.40 -15.92 -16.42
C VAL A 521 3.25 -16.02 -14.89
N VAL A 522 3.46 -17.19 -14.32
CA VAL A 522 3.43 -17.42 -12.86
C VAL A 522 4.80 -17.87 -12.38
N ILE A 523 5.39 -17.11 -11.46
CA ILE A 523 6.65 -17.43 -10.80
C ILE A 523 6.40 -17.91 -9.36
N LYS A 524 7.08 -18.98 -8.97
CA LYS A 524 7.20 -19.50 -7.61
C LYS A 524 8.53 -19.02 -7.04
N ILE A 525 8.48 -18.28 -5.94
CA ILE A 525 9.66 -17.66 -5.31
C ILE A 525 9.88 -18.29 -3.94
N PRO A 526 11.01 -18.95 -3.67
CA PRO A 526 11.35 -19.44 -2.34
C PRO A 526 11.37 -18.30 -1.31
N VAL A 527 10.83 -18.53 -0.11
CA VAL A 527 10.82 -17.52 0.97
C VAL A 527 12.24 -17.11 1.37
N GLY A 528 13.21 -18.03 1.27
CA GLY A 528 14.63 -17.75 1.51
C GLY A 528 15.25 -16.71 0.57
N ASN A 529 14.66 -16.49 -0.60
CA ASN A 529 15.13 -15.49 -1.57
C ASN A 529 14.52 -14.11 -1.33
N LEU A 530 13.49 -13.99 -0.47
CA LEU A 530 12.84 -12.73 -0.15
C LEU A 530 13.70 -11.91 0.79
N ASP A 531 13.91 -10.65 0.42
CA ASP A 531 14.66 -9.67 1.19
C ASP A 531 13.81 -8.90 2.20
N TRP A 532 12.55 -9.33 2.40
CA TRP A 532 11.58 -8.78 3.34
C TRP A 532 12.10 -8.68 4.78
N SER A 533 11.62 -7.68 5.51
CA SER A 533 11.93 -7.46 6.92
C SER A 533 11.36 -8.56 7.82
N PRO A 534 11.89 -8.74 9.04
CA PRO A 534 11.29 -9.63 10.02
C PRO A 534 9.81 -9.34 10.27
N LYS A 535 9.42 -8.05 10.35
CA LYS A 535 8.03 -7.61 10.50
C LYS A 535 7.17 -7.97 9.28
N GLU A 536 7.66 -7.72 8.07
CA GLU A 536 6.96 -8.11 6.84
C GLU A 536 6.75 -9.63 6.77
N LYS A 537 7.76 -10.43 7.14
CA LYS A 537 7.64 -11.90 7.17
C LYS A 537 6.62 -12.36 8.22
N GLU A 538 6.64 -11.77 9.42
CA GLU A 538 5.66 -12.06 10.47
C GLU A 538 4.22 -11.78 10.00
N LEU A 539 3.97 -10.61 9.44
CA LEU A 539 2.62 -10.17 9.04
C LEU A 539 2.11 -10.86 7.78
N TYR A 540 2.94 -10.95 6.75
CA TYR A 540 2.50 -11.38 5.42
C TYR A 540 2.70 -12.87 5.15
N LEU A 541 3.66 -13.53 5.79
CA LEU A 541 3.88 -14.97 5.62
C LEU A 541 3.27 -15.78 6.78
N ASN A 542 3.17 -15.20 7.98
CA ASN A 542 2.61 -15.83 9.18
C ASN A 542 3.05 -17.30 9.35
N GLY A 543 4.37 -17.54 9.26
CA GLY A 543 4.97 -18.87 9.39
C GLY A 543 5.14 -19.66 8.09
N ASN A 544 4.68 -19.17 6.92
CA ASN A 544 5.07 -19.77 5.64
C ASN A 544 6.56 -19.55 5.37
N ASP A 545 7.32 -20.64 5.31
CA ASP A 545 8.77 -20.69 5.09
C ASP A 545 9.15 -21.31 3.73
N LYS A 546 8.15 -21.71 2.92
CA LYS A 546 8.38 -22.46 1.68
C LYS A 546 8.55 -21.53 0.49
N HIS A 547 7.44 -20.99 0.00
CA HIS A 547 7.42 -20.16 -1.21
C HIS A 547 6.20 -19.26 -1.24
N ILE A 548 6.31 -18.20 -2.03
CA ILE A 548 5.20 -17.35 -2.48
C ILE A 548 4.99 -17.53 -3.98
N TYR A 549 3.85 -17.08 -4.49
CA TYR A 549 3.61 -16.98 -5.92
C TYR A 549 3.42 -15.53 -6.32
N MET A 550 3.86 -15.22 -7.52
CA MET A 550 3.54 -13.96 -8.15
C MET A 550 3.18 -14.21 -9.62
N SER A 551 2.17 -13.52 -10.13
CA SER A 551 1.77 -13.66 -11.52
C SER A 551 1.76 -12.33 -12.24
N PHE A 552 2.16 -12.37 -13.50
CA PHE A 552 2.18 -11.23 -14.42
C PHE A 552 1.18 -11.52 -15.54
N LEU A 553 0.22 -10.62 -15.72
CA LEU A 553 -0.87 -10.72 -16.69
C LEU A 553 -0.71 -9.63 -17.76
N HIS A 554 -1.55 -9.69 -18.80
CA HIS A 554 -1.58 -8.71 -19.89
C HIS A 554 -0.29 -8.65 -20.72
N LEU A 555 0.42 -9.78 -20.81
CA LEU A 555 1.65 -9.90 -21.58
C LEU A 555 1.39 -10.24 -23.05
N ASP A 556 2.38 -9.97 -23.91
CA ASP A 556 2.34 -10.34 -25.32
C ASP A 556 2.64 -11.83 -25.50
N ALA A 557 1.73 -12.57 -26.13
CA ALA A 557 1.90 -14.02 -26.32
C ALA A 557 3.06 -14.35 -27.27
N GLY A 558 3.20 -13.58 -28.35
CA GLY A 558 4.17 -13.82 -29.41
C GLY A 558 5.61 -13.68 -28.90
N LYS A 559 5.89 -12.66 -28.09
CA LYS A 559 7.20 -12.43 -27.50
C LYS A 559 7.44 -13.22 -26.21
N THR A 560 6.43 -13.33 -25.34
CA THR A 560 6.59 -13.96 -24.03
C THR A 560 6.68 -15.48 -24.13
N LEU A 561 5.80 -16.13 -24.90
CA LEU A 561 5.79 -17.59 -25.01
C LEU A 561 6.83 -18.14 -26.01
N ASN A 562 7.48 -17.27 -26.79
CA ASN A 562 8.64 -17.59 -27.64
C ASN A 562 9.93 -16.92 -27.12
N ASN A 563 10.07 -16.77 -25.79
CA ASN A 563 11.23 -16.13 -25.20
C ASN A 563 12.49 -16.99 -25.37
N SER A 564 13.38 -16.57 -26.27
CA SER A 564 14.62 -17.27 -26.59
C SER A 564 15.60 -17.33 -25.40
N ALA A 565 15.61 -16.32 -24.53
CA ALA A 565 16.43 -16.30 -23.32
C ALA A 565 16.01 -17.37 -22.30
N LEU A 566 14.76 -17.87 -22.41
CA LEU A 566 14.22 -18.96 -21.59
C LEU A 566 14.12 -20.28 -22.36
N GLY A 567 14.52 -20.30 -23.64
CA GLY A 567 14.40 -21.49 -24.51
C GLY A 567 12.96 -21.91 -24.77
N TRP A 568 12.00 -20.98 -24.72
CA TRP A 568 10.59 -21.30 -24.92
C TRP A 568 10.17 -21.17 -26.38
N GLN A 569 9.25 -22.04 -26.79
CA GLN A 569 8.53 -21.99 -28.04
C GLN A 569 7.05 -22.24 -27.77
N ALA A 570 6.18 -21.42 -28.35
CA ALA A 570 4.75 -21.51 -28.10
C ALA A 570 4.11 -22.67 -28.86
N GLU A 571 3.17 -23.36 -28.22
CA GLU A 571 2.33 -24.38 -28.83
C GLU A 571 0.84 -24.05 -28.61
N THR A 572 -0.02 -24.34 -29.59
CA THR A 572 -1.47 -24.22 -29.43
C THR A 572 -2.05 -25.54 -28.96
N VAL A 573 -2.75 -25.52 -27.82
CA VAL A 573 -3.28 -26.70 -27.14
C VAL A 573 -4.74 -26.50 -26.75
N SER A 574 -5.48 -27.59 -26.54
CA SER A 574 -6.85 -27.53 -26.04
C SER A 574 -6.90 -27.24 -24.53
N LEU A 575 -7.73 -26.27 -24.14
CA LEU A 575 -8.16 -25.98 -22.78
C LEU A 575 -9.60 -26.53 -22.59
N GLY A 576 -9.72 -27.73 -22.02
CA GLY A 576 -11.01 -28.43 -21.95
C GLY A 576 -11.46 -28.97 -23.31
N SER A 577 -12.78 -29.03 -23.55
CA SER A 577 -13.37 -29.56 -24.78
C SER A 577 -13.37 -28.58 -25.95
N ASP A 578 -13.57 -27.29 -25.70
CA ASP A 578 -14.06 -26.36 -26.74
C ASP A 578 -13.20 -25.09 -26.93
N ARG A 579 -12.13 -24.92 -26.17
CA ARG A 579 -11.24 -23.74 -26.25
C ARG A 579 -9.81 -24.15 -26.56
N THR A 580 -9.11 -23.36 -27.36
CA THR A 580 -7.66 -23.47 -27.53
C THR A 580 -6.95 -22.32 -26.82
N ILE A 581 -5.76 -22.60 -26.30
CA ILE A 581 -4.85 -21.60 -25.70
C ILE A 581 -3.46 -21.78 -26.29
N LYS A 582 -2.62 -20.75 -26.21
CA LYS A 582 -1.17 -20.91 -26.43
C LYS A 582 -0.45 -21.13 -25.11
N VAL A 583 0.53 -22.01 -25.08
CA VAL A 583 1.34 -22.34 -23.90
C VAL A 583 2.81 -22.41 -24.26
N ALA A 584 3.70 -22.28 -23.28
CA ALA A 584 5.06 -22.81 -23.39
C ALA A 584 5.05 -24.27 -22.87
N PRO A 585 5.03 -25.29 -23.75
CA PRO A 585 4.71 -26.67 -23.36
C PRO A 585 5.77 -27.33 -22.47
N THR A 586 6.99 -26.79 -22.47
CA THR A 586 8.11 -27.22 -21.62
C THR A 586 7.97 -26.76 -20.17
N VAL A 587 7.11 -25.79 -19.89
CA VAL A 587 6.93 -25.19 -18.56
C VAL A 587 5.82 -25.89 -17.80
N SER A 588 6.09 -26.31 -16.55
CA SER A 588 5.06 -26.76 -15.61
C SER A 588 5.59 -26.77 -14.18
N ALA A 589 4.74 -27.08 -13.20
CA ALA A 589 5.21 -27.34 -11.83
C ALA A 589 6.19 -28.52 -11.72
N LYS A 590 6.14 -29.49 -12.65
CA LYS A 590 7.06 -30.65 -12.70
C LYS A 590 8.32 -30.37 -13.48
N THR A 591 8.25 -29.42 -14.43
CA THR A 591 9.35 -28.99 -15.29
C THR A 591 9.42 -27.45 -15.28
N PRO A 592 9.72 -26.84 -14.12
CA PRO A 592 9.78 -25.40 -14.03
C PRO A 592 10.97 -24.84 -14.83
N THR A 593 10.88 -23.59 -15.27
CA THR A 593 12.02 -22.85 -15.80
C THR A 593 12.65 -22.01 -14.69
N GLU A 594 13.91 -22.30 -14.34
CA GLU A 594 14.67 -21.50 -13.37
C GLU A 594 14.99 -20.12 -13.94
N VAL A 595 14.84 -19.09 -13.12
CA VAL A 595 15.15 -17.71 -13.49
C VAL A 595 15.91 -16.99 -12.38
N LYS A 596 16.75 -16.03 -12.78
CA LYS A 596 17.50 -15.15 -11.88
C LYS A 596 16.86 -13.78 -11.74
N LYS A 597 17.02 -13.14 -10.58
CA LYS A 597 16.61 -11.73 -10.38
C LYS A 597 17.17 -10.87 -11.52
N GLY A 598 16.31 -10.07 -12.15
CA GLY A 598 16.68 -9.21 -13.28
C GLY A 598 16.61 -9.88 -14.66
N GLN A 599 16.41 -11.19 -14.75
CA GLN A 599 16.26 -11.88 -16.04
C GLN A 599 14.91 -11.55 -16.68
N ILE A 600 14.88 -11.30 -18.00
CA ILE A 600 13.65 -11.02 -18.75
C ILE A 600 12.77 -12.28 -18.81
N ILE A 601 11.54 -12.15 -18.30
CA ILE A 601 10.56 -13.25 -18.21
C ILE A 601 9.33 -13.06 -19.08
N GLY A 602 9.16 -11.88 -19.69
CA GLY A 602 8.06 -11.59 -20.59
C GLY A 602 8.09 -10.16 -21.09
N PHE A 603 7.10 -9.81 -21.89
CA PHE A 603 7.00 -8.51 -22.53
C PHE A 603 5.55 -8.01 -22.44
N LEU A 604 5.36 -6.71 -22.21
CA LEU A 604 4.01 -6.14 -22.20
C LEU A 604 3.29 -6.37 -23.53
N GLY A 605 1.99 -6.70 -23.46
CA GLY A 605 1.15 -6.80 -24.63
C GLY A 605 0.72 -5.43 -25.15
N THR A 606 0.22 -5.42 -26.39
CA THR A 606 -0.49 -4.28 -26.98
C THR A 606 -1.98 -4.36 -26.61
N PRO A 607 -2.80 -3.32 -26.86
CA PRO A 607 -4.25 -3.45 -26.73
C PRO A 607 -4.83 -4.68 -27.45
N ASP A 608 -4.24 -5.09 -28.57
CA ASP A 608 -4.70 -6.26 -29.33
C ASP A 608 -4.32 -7.60 -28.68
N THR A 609 -3.23 -7.66 -27.91
CA THR A 609 -2.69 -8.92 -27.35
C THR A 609 -2.85 -9.05 -25.84
N ASN A 610 -3.10 -7.94 -25.14
CA ASN A 610 -3.15 -7.89 -23.69
C ASN A 610 -4.56 -8.06 -23.09
N GLY A 611 -5.60 -8.17 -23.93
CA GLY A 611 -6.99 -8.26 -23.50
C GLY A 611 -7.82 -6.99 -23.69
N GLY A 612 -7.32 -6.03 -24.48
CA GLY A 612 -8.08 -4.86 -24.93
C GLY A 612 -7.99 -3.66 -24.02
N TRP A 613 -6.87 -3.48 -23.31
CA TRP A 613 -6.58 -2.28 -22.51
C TRP A 613 -5.24 -1.67 -22.89
N MET A 614 -4.89 -0.49 -22.39
CA MET A 614 -3.55 0.07 -22.64
C MET A 614 -2.45 -0.88 -22.12
N ALA A 615 -1.25 -0.83 -22.70
CA ALA A 615 -0.15 -1.69 -22.26
C ALA A 615 0.19 -1.50 -20.79
N HIS A 616 0.13 -2.59 -20.04
CA HIS A 616 0.46 -2.64 -18.63
C HIS A 616 0.78 -4.08 -18.24
N ALA A 617 1.54 -4.24 -17.16
CA ALA A 617 1.59 -5.49 -16.42
C ALA A 617 0.61 -5.42 -15.27
N HIS A 618 -0.32 -6.36 -15.18
CA HIS A 618 -1.05 -6.58 -13.94
C HIS A 618 -0.30 -7.62 -13.10
N VAL A 619 0.07 -7.26 -11.88
CA VAL A 619 0.83 -8.13 -10.98
C VAL A 619 0.03 -8.49 -9.75
N ASN A 620 -0.12 -9.79 -9.50
CA ASN A 620 -0.69 -10.32 -8.27
C ASN A 620 0.41 -10.91 -7.40
N LEU A 621 0.43 -10.56 -6.12
CA LEU A 621 1.30 -11.15 -5.11
C LEU A 621 0.50 -12.06 -4.18
N TYR A 622 0.91 -13.32 -4.10
CA TYR A 622 0.24 -14.36 -3.32
C TYR A 622 1.20 -14.97 -2.30
N THR A 623 0.94 -14.72 -1.03
CA THR A 623 1.85 -15.07 0.08
C THR A 623 1.86 -16.55 0.45
N ASN A 624 0.90 -17.35 -0.04
CA ASN A 624 0.74 -18.77 0.26
C ASN A 624 0.72 -19.11 1.77
N ARG A 625 0.26 -18.19 2.62
CA ARG A 625 0.14 -18.39 4.08
C ARG A 625 -1.10 -19.21 4.47
N ASP A 626 -0.93 -20.27 5.26
CA ASP A 626 -2.07 -21.10 5.70
C ASP A 626 -3.08 -20.33 6.57
N ALA A 627 -2.61 -19.30 7.28
CA ALA A 627 -3.43 -18.46 8.14
C ALA A 627 -3.03 -16.99 8.02
N TRP A 628 -3.99 -16.09 8.17
CA TRP A 628 -3.77 -14.66 8.31
C TRP A 628 -3.60 -14.28 9.79
N LEU A 629 -2.60 -13.45 10.09
CA LEU A 629 -2.34 -12.95 11.43
C LEU A 629 -3.15 -11.67 11.68
N SER A 630 -4.02 -11.65 12.69
CA SER A 630 -4.77 -10.45 13.03
C SER A 630 -3.88 -9.37 13.68
N PRO A 631 -4.31 -8.10 13.73
CA PRO A 631 -3.63 -7.06 14.52
C PRO A 631 -3.51 -7.38 16.02
N ASN A 632 -4.26 -8.36 16.53
CA ASN A 632 -4.13 -8.87 17.90
C ASN A 632 -3.28 -10.15 17.97
N HIS A 633 -2.58 -10.53 16.91
CA HIS A 633 -1.79 -11.76 16.80
C HIS A 633 -2.58 -13.07 17.00
N PHE A 634 -3.87 -13.07 16.64
CA PHE A 634 -4.62 -14.32 16.52
C PHE A 634 -4.57 -14.81 15.07
N SER A 635 -4.09 -16.04 14.87
CA SER A 635 -4.05 -16.67 13.55
C SER A 635 -5.43 -17.18 13.13
N LYS A 636 -5.93 -16.72 11.98
CA LYS A 636 -7.19 -17.14 11.37
C LYS A 636 -6.93 -17.93 10.10
N PRO A 637 -7.44 -19.17 9.97
CA PRO A 637 -7.25 -19.97 8.77
C PRO A 637 -7.70 -19.23 7.52
N SER A 638 -6.84 -19.19 6.50
CA SER A 638 -7.21 -18.64 5.20
C SER A 638 -8.01 -19.69 4.44
N LYS A 639 -9.15 -19.31 3.85
CA LYS A 639 -9.95 -20.15 2.94
C LYS A 639 -9.32 -20.17 1.54
N GLN A 640 -8.02 -20.49 1.48
CA GLN A 640 -7.26 -20.45 0.25
C GLN A 640 -7.92 -21.36 -0.79
N ALA A 641 -8.16 -20.82 -1.98
CA ALA A 641 -8.21 -21.71 -3.14
C ALA A 641 -6.79 -22.25 -3.30
N ASN A 642 -6.59 -23.56 -3.08
CA ASN A 642 -5.27 -24.19 -3.05
C ASN A 642 -4.48 -23.88 -4.33
N ILE A 643 -3.67 -22.83 -4.31
CA ILE A 643 -2.92 -22.34 -5.47
C ILE A 643 -1.89 -23.37 -5.88
N ASP A 644 -1.29 -24.07 -4.92
CA ASP A 644 -0.35 -25.17 -5.15
C ASP A 644 -1.02 -26.27 -5.97
N LYS A 645 -2.27 -26.63 -5.63
CA LYS A 645 -3.07 -27.58 -6.41
C LYS A 645 -3.30 -27.05 -7.83
N ARG A 646 -3.72 -25.78 -8.00
CA ARG A 646 -3.96 -25.21 -9.33
C ARG A 646 -2.69 -25.14 -10.19
N VAL A 647 -1.55 -24.80 -9.58
CA VAL A 647 -0.23 -24.83 -10.22
C VAL A 647 0.15 -26.26 -10.61
N SER A 648 -0.08 -27.24 -9.74
CA SER A 648 0.18 -28.65 -10.05
C SER A 648 -0.73 -29.21 -11.16
N GLU A 649 -1.95 -28.69 -11.28
CA GLU A 649 -2.95 -29.08 -12.29
C GLU A 649 -2.80 -28.30 -13.61
N TYR A 650 -1.95 -27.26 -13.67
CA TYR A 650 -1.75 -26.43 -14.86
C TYR A 650 -1.44 -27.26 -16.10
N LYS A 651 -0.57 -28.27 -15.95
CA LYS A 651 -0.25 -29.26 -16.99
C LYS A 651 -0.33 -30.66 -16.37
N THR A 652 -1.30 -31.45 -16.81
CA THR A 652 -1.48 -32.83 -16.37
C THR A 652 -1.30 -33.79 -17.53
N GLU A 653 -0.46 -34.80 -17.34
CA GLU A 653 -0.24 -35.88 -18.30
C GLU A 653 -0.87 -37.17 -17.74
N LYS A 654 -1.90 -37.68 -18.42
CA LYS A 654 -2.60 -38.91 -18.05
C LYS A 654 -2.95 -39.70 -19.31
N ASP A 655 -2.71 -41.00 -19.31
CA ASP A 655 -3.04 -41.90 -20.44
C ASP A 655 -2.50 -41.41 -21.80
N ARG A 656 -1.26 -40.86 -21.79
CA ARG A 656 -0.60 -40.21 -22.95
C ARG A 656 -1.33 -38.98 -23.51
N LYS A 657 -2.30 -38.42 -22.78
CA LYS A 657 -2.94 -37.14 -23.10
C LYS A 657 -2.46 -36.05 -22.15
N THR A 658 -2.01 -34.94 -22.74
CA THR A 658 -1.67 -33.73 -22.01
C THR A 658 -2.90 -32.83 -21.94
N THR A 659 -3.25 -32.37 -20.74
CA THR A 659 -4.35 -31.43 -20.51
C THR A 659 -3.83 -30.21 -19.79
N TYR A 660 -4.38 -29.04 -20.12
CA TYR A 660 -4.01 -27.78 -19.53
C TYR A 660 -5.16 -27.17 -18.73
N ARG A 661 -4.84 -26.41 -17.69
CA ARG A 661 -5.78 -25.64 -16.88
C ARG A 661 -5.20 -24.28 -16.54
N GLN A 662 -6.05 -23.27 -16.38
CA GLN A 662 -5.62 -21.98 -15.85
C GLN A 662 -5.32 -22.06 -14.35
N VAL A 663 -4.30 -21.33 -13.88
CA VAL A 663 -3.94 -21.26 -12.45
C VAL A 663 -4.92 -20.38 -11.65
N GLY A 664 -5.69 -19.52 -12.33
CA GLY A 664 -6.82 -18.79 -11.72
C GLY A 664 -6.43 -17.63 -10.82
N ASN A 665 -5.30 -16.96 -11.10
CA ASN A 665 -4.95 -15.66 -10.54
C ASN A 665 -5.63 -14.57 -11.39
N ILE A 666 -6.88 -14.24 -11.06
CA ILE A 666 -7.76 -13.39 -11.86
C ILE A 666 -7.62 -11.96 -11.35
N GLY A 667 -7.13 -11.03 -12.16
CA GLY A 667 -6.77 -9.68 -11.70
C GLY A 667 -7.89 -8.81 -11.11
N VAL A 668 -9.13 -9.25 -11.20
CA VAL A 668 -10.30 -8.61 -10.57
C VAL A 668 -11.24 -9.63 -9.94
N GLU A 669 -11.92 -9.20 -8.88
CA GLU A 669 -13.04 -9.92 -8.31
C GLU A 669 -14.28 -9.04 -8.30
N GLY A 670 -15.37 -9.51 -8.91
CA GLY A 670 -16.59 -8.70 -9.05
C GLY A 670 -17.87 -9.39 -8.63
N ILE A 671 -18.89 -8.57 -8.46
CA ILE A 671 -20.28 -9.00 -8.29
C ILE A 671 -21.02 -8.74 -9.59
N LEU A 672 -21.59 -9.78 -10.19
CA LEU A 672 -22.22 -9.66 -11.51
C LEU A 672 -23.56 -8.90 -11.46
N ASN A 673 -24.34 -9.08 -10.38
CA ASN A 673 -25.67 -8.50 -10.20
C ASN A 673 -25.76 -7.76 -8.86
N PRO A 674 -25.52 -6.43 -8.82
CA PRO A 674 -25.67 -5.67 -7.59
C PRO A 674 -27.15 -5.64 -7.16
N LYS A 675 -27.40 -5.58 -5.85
CA LYS A 675 -28.75 -5.61 -5.28
C LYS A 675 -29.54 -4.34 -5.64
N GLN A 676 -30.86 -4.47 -5.79
CA GLN A 676 -31.78 -3.33 -5.94
C GLN A 676 -31.71 -2.41 -4.71
N VAL A 677 -31.67 -1.10 -4.92
CA VAL A 677 -31.73 -0.09 -3.86
C VAL A 677 -33.17 0.07 -3.38
N ASN A 678 -33.39 -0.08 -2.07
CA ASN A 678 -34.68 0.14 -1.43
C ASN A 678 -34.62 1.37 -0.52
N GLU A 679 -35.77 1.94 -0.21
CA GLU A 679 -35.89 2.94 0.86
C GLU A 679 -35.63 2.26 2.21
N VAL A 680 -34.89 2.93 3.09
CA VAL A 680 -34.52 2.42 4.40
C VAL A 680 -34.86 3.44 5.48
N ASN A 681 -35.12 2.97 6.70
CA ASN A 681 -35.23 3.83 7.87
C ASN A 681 -33.82 4.37 8.21
N PRO A 682 -33.58 5.71 8.18
CA PRO A 682 -32.27 6.26 8.48
C PRO A 682 -31.75 5.92 9.89
N ALA A 683 -32.64 5.72 10.86
CA ALA A 683 -32.26 5.42 12.24
C ALA A 683 -31.73 3.99 12.47
N THR A 684 -32.18 3.03 11.66
CA THR A 684 -31.87 1.60 11.84
C THR A 684 -31.19 0.95 10.63
N GLY A 685 -31.29 1.56 9.45
CA GLY A 685 -30.85 1.00 8.17
C GLY A 685 -31.78 -0.08 7.59
N GLU A 686 -32.90 -0.38 8.25
CA GLU A 686 -33.83 -1.42 7.83
C GLU A 686 -34.68 -1.00 6.63
N ILE A 687 -34.96 -1.95 5.73
CA ILE A 687 -35.75 -1.70 4.52
C ILE A 687 -37.20 -1.36 4.87
N ILE A 688 -37.70 -0.26 4.31
CA ILE A 688 -39.12 0.09 4.34
C ILE A 688 -39.82 -0.76 3.26
N LYS A 689 -40.63 -1.73 3.72
CA LYS A 689 -41.27 -2.72 2.85
C LYS A 689 -42.06 -2.06 1.70
N GLY A 690 -41.90 -2.61 0.49
CA GLY A 690 -42.64 -2.19 -0.70
C GLY A 690 -42.11 -0.92 -1.38
N LYS A 691 -41.10 -0.25 -0.81
CA LYS A 691 -40.56 1.00 -1.36
C LYS A 691 -39.21 0.79 -2.03
N LYS A 692 -39.27 0.58 -3.34
CA LYS A 692 -38.09 0.44 -4.22
C LYS A 692 -37.70 1.82 -4.75
N LEU A 693 -36.40 2.09 -4.83
CA LEU A 693 -35.87 3.32 -5.40
C LEU A 693 -35.30 3.05 -6.79
N ASN A 694 -35.51 3.99 -7.71
CA ASN A 694 -34.88 3.95 -9.04
C ASN A 694 -33.47 4.57 -8.97
N GLU A 695 -32.63 3.99 -8.12
CA GLU A 695 -31.26 4.44 -7.89
C GLU A 695 -30.29 3.30 -8.17
N LEU A 696 -29.11 3.65 -8.69
CA LEU A 696 -27.99 2.73 -8.78
C LEU A 696 -27.28 2.65 -7.43
N PRO A 697 -26.77 1.47 -7.02
CA PRO A 697 -25.88 1.38 -5.89
C PRO A 697 -24.65 2.28 -6.09
N THR A 698 -24.13 2.90 -5.02
CA THR A 698 -22.87 3.67 -5.05
C THR A 698 -21.66 2.77 -4.77
N TYR A 699 -21.90 1.66 -4.08
CA TYR A 699 -20.91 0.66 -3.66
C TYR A 699 -21.61 -0.68 -3.45
N VAL A 700 -20.85 -1.73 -3.14
CA VAL A 700 -21.36 -3.09 -2.97
C VAL A 700 -20.79 -3.78 -1.72
N ASP A 701 -21.55 -4.69 -1.13
CA ASP A 701 -21.36 -5.19 0.24
C ASP A 701 -20.34 -6.33 0.41
N THR A 702 -19.75 -6.86 -0.67
CA THR A 702 -18.92 -8.09 -0.61
C THR A 702 -17.55 -8.01 -1.28
N ILE A 703 -17.09 -6.82 -1.63
CA ILE A 703 -15.77 -6.62 -2.25
C ILE A 703 -14.92 -5.63 -1.46
N SER A 704 -14.25 -6.11 -0.41
CA SER A 704 -13.20 -5.37 0.30
C SER A 704 -11.85 -6.06 0.17
N MET A 705 -10.77 -5.29 0.03
CA MET A 705 -9.42 -5.87 -0.12
C MET A 705 -9.00 -6.66 1.11
N LEU A 706 -9.32 -6.16 2.31
CA LEU A 706 -9.04 -6.85 3.57
C LEU A 706 -9.62 -8.28 3.59
N SER A 707 -10.84 -8.48 3.06
CA SER A 707 -11.43 -9.82 2.99
C SER A 707 -10.60 -10.76 2.10
N ARG A 708 -10.04 -10.25 1.00
CA ARG A 708 -9.21 -11.02 0.06
C ARG A 708 -7.83 -11.32 0.64
N GLU A 709 -7.23 -10.38 1.34
CA GLU A 709 -5.99 -10.61 2.08
C GLU A 709 -6.21 -11.69 3.16
N GLN A 710 -7.27 -11.58 3.97
CA GLN A 710 -7.58 -12.53 5.04
C GLN A 710 -7.88 -13.94 4.53
N THR A 711 -8.75 -14.05 3.52
CA THR A 711 -9.30 -15.34 3.11
C THR A 711 -8.51 -16.01 2.00
N LYS A 712 -7.85 -15.24 1.12
CA LYS A 712 -7.16 -15.79 -0.05
C LYS A 712 -5.65 -15.72 0.07
N GLY A 713 -5.07 -14.79 0.82
CA GLY A 713 -3.61 -14.67 0.97
C GLY A 713 -2.94 -13.73 -0.04
N TYR A 714 -3.72 -12.86 -0.70
CA TYR A 714 -3.17 -11.75 -1.49
C TYR A 714 -2.44 -10.73 -0.59
N ALA A 715 -1.52 -9.99 -1.21
CA ALA A 715 -0.81 -8.88 -0.61
C ALA A 715 -0.49 -7.83 -1.69
N ASP A 716 -0.15 -6.60 -1.27
CA ASP A 716 0.21 -5.51 -2.17
C ASP A 716 1.55 -5.81 -2.90
N PRO A 717 1.60 -5.84 -4.24
CA PRO A 717 2.86 -5.99 -4.98
C PRO A 717 3.91 -4.92 -4.66
N ASN A 718 3.53 -3.75 -4.12
CA ASN A 718 4.47 -2.73 -3.67
C ASN A 718 5.30 -3.14 -2.44
N LEU A 719 4.99 -4.26 -1.77
CA LEU A 719 5.93 -4.90 -0.83
C LEU A 719 7.26 -5.30 -1.52
N VAL A 720 7.22 -5.55 -2.84
CA VAL A 720 8.38 -5.96 -3.65
C VAL A 720 8.91 -4.79 -4.48
N TYR A 721 8.05 -4.12 -5.24
CA TYR A 721 8.50 -3.13 -6.22
C TYR A 721 8.65 -1.72 -5.65
N LYS A 722 7.90 -1.40 -4.59
CA LYS A 722 7.93 -0.09 -3.92
C LYS A 722 7.83 1.09 -4.88
N LEU A 723 7.11 1.00 -5.99
CA LEU A 723 6.92 2.13 -6.92
C LEU A 723 5.90 3.13 -6.38
N ARG A 724 5.01 2.66 -5.51
CA ARG A 724 4.00 3.46 -4.84
C ARG A 724 3.97 3.18 -3.34
N ASP A 725 3.79 4.24 -2.55
CA ASP A 725 3.35 4.17 -1.16
C ASP A 725 2.11 5.06 -0.97
N SER A 726 1.68 5.28 0.27
CA SER A 726 0.52 6.14 0.53
C SER A 726 0.75 7.61 0.16
N ARG A 727 1.99 8.06 0.01
CA ARG A 727 2.37 9.46 -0.27
C ARG A 727 2.53 9.74 -1.76
N THR A 728 2.63 8.70 -2.59
CA THR A 728 2.74 8.82 -4.04
C THR A 728 1.67 9.73 -4.61
N PHE A 729 2.09 10.67 -5.46
CA PHE A 729 1.17 11.55 -6.15
C PHE A 729 0.29 10.77 -7.09
N ALA A 730 -0.96 11.21 -7.23
CA ALA A 730 -1.94 10.61 -8.10
C ALA A 730 -2.51 11.64 -9.09
N PHE A 731 -3.15 11.13 -10.14
CA PHE A 731 -4.01 11.90 -11.05
C PHE A 731 -5.23 11.05 -11.42
N GLY A 732 -6.37 11.72 -11.66
CA GLY A 732 -7.54 11.08 -12.26
C GLY A 732 -7.38 11.01 -13.77
N ILE A 733 -7.66 9.86 -14.38
CA ILE A 733 -7.67 9.77 -15.85
C ILE A 733 -8.75 10.68 -16.44
N GLU A 734 -9.87 10.87 -15.73
CA GLU A 734 -10.94 11.80 -16.07
C GLU A 734 -10.50 13.26 -16.17
N ASP A 735 -9.39 13.64 -15.53
CA ASP A 735 -8.86 15.01 -15.60
C ASP A 735 -8.08 15.25 -16.92
N LEU A 736 -7.75 14.19 -17.66
CA LEU A 736 -6.91 14.24 -18.86
C LEU A 736 -7.68 13.97 -20.15
N PHE A 737 -8.81 13.27 -20.06
CA PHE A 737 -9.58 12.84 -21.22
C PHE A 737 -11.02 13.33 -21.14
N GLU A 738 -11.56 13.80 -22.26
CA GLU A 738 -12.99 14.07 -22.39
C GLU A 738 -13.76 12.74 -22.38
N LEU A 739 -14.24 12.36 -21.20
CA LEU A 739 -15.04 11.16 -21.00
C LEU A 739 -16.48 11.41 -21.46
N ASN A 740 -17.06 10.47 -22.22
CA ASN A 740 -18.45 10.49 -22.76
C ASN A 740 -18.67 11.36 -24.02
N LYS A 741 -17.88 11.12 -25.07
CA LYS A 741 -18.22 11.60 -26.42
C LYS A 741 -19.35 10.79 -27.05
#